data_AF-A0A6L7QJ29-F1
#
_entry.id   AF-A0A6L7QJ29-F1
#
_cell.length_a   1.000
_cell.length_b   1.000
_cell.length_c   1.000
_cell.angle_alpha   90.00
_cell.angle_beta   90.00
_cell.angle_gamma   90.00
#
_symmetry.space_group_name_H-M   'P 1'
#
loop_
_entity.id
_entity.type
_entity.pdbx_description
1 polymer ?
#
loop_
_entity_poly.entity_id
_entity_poly.type
_entity_poly.pdbx_seq_one_letter_code
_entity_poly.pdbx_strand_id
1 'polypeptide(L)'
;QVADQDGLRPPEPGDIALLLRRRRNLSAYEDALRACGIPFQVAGGRGFYQRQEIYDLANILRVLCNPGDGIALMGALRSPYFGLSDNALYALTAPQGGRLAEHLADANQRQRLAPADQEAATDAVARFQYWSELRDRVPLVELLHTILEDTGAWGFLCYGERGDQAVANVHKLLDLAREFRGPLADFVVRLDLLTNEEQQEGEAVLDADALHILTVHAAKGLEFPIVVVPDLAARFNFQNSTPALIDAEKGLGLRVLNPDQDYKRTSSFIRTLINRNSSRRQRAEEKRLLYVACTRARDHLLLGGALTDKHLDADLRLSSGRSLDAAMDCLGWICGSLALTEGDLAQGSKAVAGVPSPLPIHTDPNAFPVPTTTDHQAEPAFRALRLSSGLRRAQSSRRSLDAAPVQTAEPTLALLSPLDAPQDRPEFSASELVLFAADPAAHHRQYVLGLPAWSLDQVDASRRRAMLFGQLAHAGIEALSNSPDADPAALAADLVAAATLPVASYRDPFKRELAALLCRCRQSPLAVRWFTNAEARTEVRFTLLLDRGLVHGVVDYIGRGADGLWELVDYKTGHRAHPDEAVQHYRLQLEIYALCLQALYPNQGEYRATLYFTDLDEVRLVRFTPADLAAARTRLDDLVTQLI
;
A
#
# COMPACT_ATOMS: atom_id res chain seq x y z
N GLN A 1 3.12 34.95 8.59
CA GLN A 1 2.83 34.99 7.14
C GLN A 1 3.91 34.20 6.44
N VAL A 2 3.55 33.44 5.41
CA VAL A 2 4.44 32.67 4.55
C VAL A 2 4.40 33.26 3.15
N ALA A 3 5.52 33.16 2.42
CA ALA A 3 5.61 33.66 1.06
C ALA A 3 5.08 32.63 0.06
N ASP A 4 4.35 33.06 -0.95
CA ASP A 4 3.87 32.25 -2.05
C ASP A 4 4.06 33.00 -3.39
N GLN A 5 3.81 32.33 -4.52
CA GLN A 5 3.94 32.92 -5.86
C GLN A 5 3.09 34.19 -6.03
N ASP A 6 1.97 34.27 -5.32
CA ASP A 6 1.00 35.38 -5.37
C ASP A 6 1.17 36.41 -4.24
N GLY A 7 2.15 36.24 -3.33
CA GLY A 7 2.42 37.18 -2.23
C GLY A 7 2.45 36.54 -0.83
N LEU A 8 2.18 37.32 0.22
CA LEU A 8 2.18 36.84 1.61
C LEU A 8 0.80 36.31 2.01
N ARG A 9 0.73 35.07 2.49
CA ARG A 9 -0.50 34.45 3.00
C ARG A 9 -0.38 33.99 4.47
N PRO A 10 -1.50 33.74 5.17
CA PRO A 10 -1.49 33.05 6.46
C PRO A 10 -0.90 31.64 6.34
N PRO A 11 -0.17 31.15 7.35
CA PRO A 11 0.36 29.79 7.35
C PRO A 11 -0.75 28.75 7.56
N GLU A 12 -0.65 27.64 6.86
CA GLU A 12 -1.50 26.45 6.98
C GLU A 12 -0.69 25.30 7.61
N PRO A 13 -1.33 24.25 8.17
CA PRO A 13 -0.59 23.17 8.82
C PRO A 13 0.43 22.49 7.89
N GLY A 14 0.09 22.30 6.62
CA GLY A 14 1.01 21.75 5.59
C GLY A 14 2.29 22.56 5.35
N ASP A 15 2.31 23.85 5.71
CA ASP A 15 3.50 24.70 5.58
C ASP A 15 4.57 24.42 6.66
N ILE A 16 4.22 23.61 7.67
CA ILE A 16 5.00 23.43 8.89
C ILE A 16 5.66 22.06 8.90
N ALA A 17 6.97 22.03 9.11
CA ALA A 17 7.72 20.81 9.38
C ALA A 17 8.34 20.80 10.79
N LEU A 18 8.04 19.77 11.56
CA LEU A 18 8.67 19.45 12.84
C LEU A 18 9.82 18.46 12.62
N LEU A 19 11.07 18.92 12.77
CA LEU A 19 12.26 18.13 12.49
C LEU A 19 12.88 17.55 13.78
N LEU A 20 12.69 16.26 13.99
CA LEU A 20 13.25 15.54 15.14
C LEU A 20 14.62 14.96 14.84
N ARG A 21 15.60 15.17 15.74
CA ARG A 21 16.93 14.52 15.65
C ARG A 21 16.83 13.01 15.90
N ARG A 22 16.00 12.61 16.86
CA ARG A 22 15.67 11.23 17.24
C ARG A 22 14.18 11.17 17.59
N ARG A 23 13.52 10.07 17.26
CA ARG A 23 12.08 9.87 17.51
C ARG A 23 11.73 9.47 18.96
N ARG A 24 12.59 9.78 19.94
CA ARG A 24 12.37 9.36 21.35
C ARG A 24 11.12 10.01 21.95
N ASN A 25 10.92 11.29 21.66
CA ASN A 25 9.82 12.11 22.17
C ASN A 25 8.68 12.25 21.15
N LEU A 26 8.67 11.44 20.09
CA LEU A 26 7.69 11.55 19.00
C LEU A 26 6.25 11.49 19.55
N SER A 27 5.95 10.51 20.42
CA SER A 27 4.62 10.35 21.00
C SER A 27 4.15 11.60 21.76
N ALA A 28 5.04 12.28 22.48
CA ALA A 28 4.69 13.49 23.21
C ALA A 28 4.30 14.64 22.26
N TYR A 29 4.94 14.76 21.09
CA TYR A 29 4.55 15.73 20.07
C TYR A 29 3.23 15.35 19.40
N GLU A 30 3.04 14.07 19.07
CA GLU A 30 1.77 13.58 18.52
C GLU A 30 0.61 13.87 19.49
N ASP A 31 0.76 13.53 20.77
CA ASP A 31 -0.26 13.73 21.79
C ASP A 31 -0.60 15.22 21.95
N ALA A 32 0.41 16.09 21.97
CA ALA A 32 0.22 17.54 22.06
C ALA A 32 -0.51 18.12 20.82
N LEU A 33 -0.14 17.67 19.62
CA LEU A 33 -0.79 18.10 18.38
C LEU A 33 -2.24 17.63 18.31
N ARG A 34 -2.52 16.38 18.71
CA ARG A 34 -3.90 15.85 18.81
C ARG A 34 -4.74 16.63 19.81
N ALA A 35 -4.17 16.93 20.98
CA ALA A 35 -4.85 17.72 22.00
C ALA A 35 -5.20 19.14 21.52
N CYS A 36 -4.41 19.70 20.60
CA CYS A 36 -4.68 21.00 19.99
C CYS A 36 -5.52 20.91 18.70
N GLY A 37 -5.90 19.71 18.25
CA GLY A 37 -6.63 19.50 16.99
C GLY A 37 -5.85 19.89 15.73
N ILE A 38 -4.52 19.84 15.77
CA ILE A 38 -3.67 20.16 14.62
C ILE A 38 -3.47 18.86 13.81
N PRO A 39 -3.87 18.82 12.53
CA PRO A 39 -3.61 17.65 11.68
C PRO A 39 -2.11 17.52 11.44
N PHE A 40 -1.57 16.31 11.57
CA PHE A 40 -0.16 16.03 11.33
C PHE A 40 0.05 14.68 10.67
N GLN A 41 1.19 14.55 9.99
CA GLN A 41 1.64 13.33 9.34
C GLN A 41 3.09 13.03 9.75
N VAL A 42 3.40 11.75 9.96
CA VAL A 42 4.75 11.33 10.40
C VAL A 42 5.44 10.55 9.29
N ALA A 43 6.42 11.15 8.60
CA ALA A 43 7.12 10.42 7.55
C ALA A 43 8.05 9.35 8.14
N GLY A 44 7.90 8.13 7.63
CA GLY A 44 8.55 6.94 8.16
C GLY A 44 8.25 6.72 9.64
N GLY A 45 7.03 7.06 10.08
CA GLY A 45 6.57 6.87 11.46
C GLY A 45 6.82 5.45 11.97
N ARG A 46 6.85 5.28 13.30
CA ARG A 46 7.06 3.97 13.90
C ARG A 46 5.74 3.21 13.96
N GLY A 47 5.74 1.97 13.51
CA GLY A 47 4.82 0.97 14.00
C GLY A 47 3.47 0.92 13.30
N PHE A 48 3.39 1.18 11.99
CA PHE A 48 2.22 0.78 11.18
C PHE A 48 1.83 -0.69 11.46
N TYR A 49 2.80 -1.60 11.32
CA TYR A 49 2.61 -3.03 11.62
C TYR A 49 2.41 -3.36 13.11
N GLN A 50 2.68 -2.40 14.00
CA GLN A 50 2.49 -2.55 15.46
C GLN A 50 1.17 -1.93 15.92
N ARG A 51 0.38 -1.32 15.02
CA ARG A 51 -0.94 -0.80 15.37
C ARG A 51 -1.89 -1.96 15.64
N GLN A 52 -2.78 -1.77 16.62
CA GLN A 52 -3.67 -2.81 17.12
C GLN A 52 -4.55 -3.36 15.99
N GLU A 53 -5.10 -2.49 15.14
CA GLU A 53 -5.93 -2.84 14.00
C GLU A 53 -5.19 -3.69 12.95
N ILE A 54 -3.89 -3.45 12.75
CA ILE A 54 -3.05 -4.23 11.84
C ILE A 54 -2.65 -5.55 12.49
N TYR A 55 -2.31 -5.53 13.78
CA TYR A 55 -1.92 -6.71 14.54
C TYR A 55 -3.07 -7.73 14.66
N ASP A 56 -4.30 -7.24 14.86
CA ASP A 56 -5.49 -8.10 14.96
C ASP A 56 -5.81 -8.77 13.62
N LEU A 57 -5.76 -8.03 12.51
CA LEU A 57 -5.90 -8.60 11.17
C LEU A 57 -4.77 -9.59 10.85
N ALA A 58 -3.53 -9.26 11.20
CA ALA A 58 -2.41 -10.18 11.03
C ALA A 58 -2.60 -11.49 11.81
N ASN A 59 -3.13 -11.44 13.03
CA ASN A 59 -3.47 -12.63 13.80
C ASN A 59 -4.53 -13.50 13.10
N ILE A 60 -5.59 -12.90 12.55
CA ILE A 60 -6.61 -13.62 11.78
C ILE A 60 -5.97 -14.32 10.57
N LEU A 61 -5.15 -13.60 9.80
CA LEU A 61 -4.43 -14.17 8.65
C LEU A 61 -3.48 -15.31 9.05
N ARG A 62 -2.77 -15.17 10.18
CA ARG A 62 -1.89 -16.22 10.73
C ARG A 62 -2.66 -17.48 11.08
N VAL A 63 -3.85 -17.34 11.68
CA VAL A 63 -4.74 -18.49 11.98
C VAL A 63 -5.19 -19.16 10.68
N LEU A 64 -5.54 -18.38 9.65
CA LEU A 64 -5.91 -18.94 8.34
C LEU A 64 -4.75 -19.68 7.67
N CYS A 65 -3.50 -19.28 7.87
CA CYS A 65 -2.33 -20.03 7.41
C CYS A 65 -2.04 -21.27 8.26
N ASN A 66 -2.12 -21.13 9.58
CA ASN A 66 -1.78 -22.16 10.54
C ASN A 66 -2.78 -22.14 11.70
N PRO A 67 -3.86 -22.94 11.64
CA PRO A 67 -4.83 -23.06 12.74
C PRO A 67 -4.21 -23.55 14.06
N GLY A 68 -3.00 -24.14 14.00
CA GLY A 68 -2.24 -24.55 15.17
C GLY A 68 -1.51 -23.42 15.90
N ASP A 69 -1.48 -22.19 15.36
CA ASP A 69 -0.92 -21.02 16.03
C ASP A 69 -1.86 -20.53 17.15
N GLY A 70 -1.73 -21.14 18.33
CA GLY A 70 -2.58 -20.84 19.47
C GLY A 70 -2.46 -19.40 19.99
N ILE A 71 -1.32 -18.73 19.77
CA ILE A 71 -1.13 -17.34 20.19
C ILE A 71 -1.89 -16.40 19.25
N ALA A 72 -1.75 -16.60 17.94
CA ALA A 72 -2.52 -15.83 16.96
C ALA A 72 -4.03 -16.07 17.12
N LEU A 73 -4.45 -17.32 17.36
CA LEU A 73 -5.86 -17.65 17.60
C LEU A 73 -6.39 -16.97 18.86
N MET A 74 -5.64 -16.97 19.96
CA MET A 74 -6.02 -16.25 21.18
C MET A 74 -6.14 -14.73 20.93
N GLY A 75 -5.18 -14.15 20.20
CA GLY A 75 -5.21 -12.73 19.83
C GLY A 75 -6.42 -12.37 18.98
N ALA A 76 -6.71 -13.17 17.95
CA ALA A 76 -7.87 -13.00 17.09
C ALA A 76 -9.17 -13.09 17.91
N LEU A 77 -9.37 -14.16 18.70
CA LEU A 77 -10.59 -14.34 19.51
C LEU A 77 -10.82 -13.22 20.53
N ARG A 78 -9.74 -12.67 21.12
CA ARG A 78 -9.81 -11.55 22.07
C ARG A 78 -10.07 -10.20 21.41
N SER A 79 -9.72 -10.06 20.13
CA SER A 79 -9.86 -8.81 19.38
C SER A 79 -11.34 -8.43 19.18
N PRO A 80 -11.66 -7.17 18.84
CA PRO A 80 -13.03 -6.73 18.60
C PRO A 80 -13.76 -7.47 17.46
N TYR A 81 -13.03 -8.20 16.61
CA TYR A 81 -13.60 -9.04 15.54
C TYR A 81 -14.46 -10.20 16.06
N PHE A 82 -14.18 -10.68 17.28
CA PHE A 82 -14.94 -11.77 17.94
C PHE A 82 -15.32 -11.45 19.39
N GLY A 83 -14.47 -10.73 20.13
CA GLY A 83 -14.79 -10.17 21.45
C GLY A 83 -14.91 -11.18 22.59
N LEU A 84 -14.25 -12.34 22.53
CA LEU A 84 -14.29 -13.32 23.62
C LEU A 84 -13.64 -12.75 24.89
N SER A 85 -14.30 -12.98 26.03
CA SER A 85 -13.79 -12.56 27.33
C SER A 85 -12.54 -13.33 27.76
N ASP A 86 -11.69 -12.73 28.59
CA ASP A 86 -10.51 -13.40 29.17
C ASP A 86 -10.91 -14.68 29.94
N ASN A 87 -12.12 -14.71 30.54
CA ASN A 87 -12.65 -15.91 31.20
C ASN A 87 -12.97 -17.02 30.20
N ALA A 88 -13.53 -16.69 29.03
CA ALA A 88 -13.79 -17.66 27.98
C ALA A 88 -12.49 -18.22 27.39
N LEU A 89 -11.50 -17.35 27.15
CA LEU A 89 -10.18 -17.77 26.69
C LEU A 89 -9.48 -18.67 27.70
N TYR A 90 -9.57 -18.35 29.00
CA TYR A 90 -9.08 -19.23 30.06
C TYR A 90 -9.83 -20.57 30.07
N ALA A 91 -11.15 -20.56 29.97
CA ALA A 91 -11.96 -21.79 29.96
C ALA A 91 -11.67 -22.69 28.76
N LEU A 92 -11.35 -22.13 27.59
CA LEU A 92 -10.93 -22.88 26.39
C LEU A 92 -9.48 -23.37 26.45
N THR A 93 -8.62 -22.76 27.28
CA THR A 93 -7.20 -23.17 27.42
C THR A 93 -6.93 -24.05 28.65
N ALA A 94 -7.83 -24.05 29.64
CA ALA A 94 -7.70 -24.82 30.87
C ALA A 94 -7.80 -26.36 30.74
N PRO A 95 -8.57 -26.95 29.79
CA PRO A 95 -8.64 -28.41 29.64
C PRO A 95 -7.26 -29.00 29.32
N GLN A 96 -6.93 -30.13 29.97
CA GLN A 96 -5.69 -30.85 29.68
C GLN A 96 -5.84 -31.73 28.44
N GLY A 97 -4.82 -31.75 27.60
CA GLY A 97 -4.77 -32.57 26.40
C GLY A 97 -5.52 -31.94 25.23
N GLY A 98 -4.78 -31.20 24.41
CA GLY A 98 -5.29 -30.58 23.19
C GLY A 98 -4.77 -29.16 22.98
N ARG A 99 -4.96 -28.61 21.79
CA ARG A 99 -4.64 -27.21 21.46
C ARG A 99 -5.88 -26.32 21.54
N LEU A 100 -5.69 -25.01 21.68
CA LEU A 100 -6.80 -24.04 21.71
C LEU A 100 -7.77 -24.22 20.53
N ALA A 101 -7.26 -24.47 19.32
CA ALA A 101 -8.09 -24.71 18.14
C ALA A 101 -8.97 -25.95 18.26
N GLU A 102 -8.47 -27.03 18.88
CA GLU A 102 -9.23 -28.27 19.08
C GLU A 102 -10.33 -28.06 20.11
N HIS A 103 -10.03 -27.36 21.21
CA HIS A 103 -11.03 -27.00 22.22
C HIS A 103 -12.07 -26.02 21.67
N LEU A 104 -11.65 -25.05 20.85
CA LEU A 104 -12.56 -24.14 20.18
C LEU A 104 -13.49 -24.90 19.23
N ALA A 105 -12.99 -25.92 18.52
CA ALA A 105 -13.78 -26.74 17.59
C ALA A 105 -14.73 -27.73 18.29
N ASP A 106 -14.45 -28.14 19.52
CA ASP A 106 -15.33 -29.00 20.33
C ASP A 106 -16.57 -28.24 20.86
N ALA A 107 -17.75 -28.63 20.38
CA ALA A 107 -19.01 -28.04 20.80
C ALA A 107 -19.27 -28.18 22.31
N ASN A 108 -18.80 -29.24 22.96
CA ASN A 108 -18.95 -29.43 24.39
C ASN A 108 -18.12 -28.43 25.20
N GLN A 109 -16.95 -28.04 24.69
CA GLN A 109 -16.15 -27.00 25.36
C GLN A 109 -16.80 -25.63 25.20
N ARG A 110 -17.33 -25.31 24.01
CA ARG A 110 -18.07 -24.05 23.78
C ARG A 110 -19.33 -23.93 24.67
N GLN A 111 -20.05 -25.03 24.90
CA GLN A 111 -21.22 -25.06 25.79
C GLN A 111 -20.92 -24.75 27.27
N ARG A 112 -19.64 -24.80 27.67
CA ARG A 112 -19.22 -24.45 29.04
C ARG A 112 -18.99 -22.94 29.22
N LEU A 113 -19.01 -22.17 28.14
CA LEU A 113 -18.81 -20.72 28.15
C LEU A 113 -20.08 -20.01 28.59
N ALA A 114 -19.95 -18.74 28.97
CA ALA A 114 -21.12 -17.88 29.19
C ALA A 114 -21.90 -17.72 27.87
N PRO A 115 -23.23 -17.51 27.88
CA PRO A 115 -24.03 -17.50 26.66
C PRO A 115 -23.51 -16.60 25.54
N ALA A 116 -23.08 -15.38 25.87
CA ALA A 116 -22.50 -14.44 24.89
C ALA A 116 -21.16 -14.93 24.32
N ASP A 117 -20.27 -15.47 25.17
CA ASP A 117 -18.98 -16.03 24.73
C ASP A 117 -19.17 -17.33 23.93
N GLN A 118 -20.19 -18.13 24.23
CA GLN A 118 -20.54 -19.34 23.47
C GLN A 118 -21.01 -18.98 22.05
N GLU A 119 -21.86 -17.95 21.92
CA GLU A 119 -22.31 -17.45 20.62
C GLU A 119 -21.13 -16.93 19.80
N ALA A 120 -20.30 -16.06 20.39
CA ALA A 120 -19.08 -15.53 19.76
C ALA A 120 -18.09 -16.64 19.35
N ALA A 121 -17.88 -17.64 20.21
CA ALA A 121 -17.00 -18.78 19.89
C ALA A 121 -17.56 -19.64 18.75
N THR A 122 -18.89 -19.77 18.65
CA THR A 122 -19.54 -20.56 17.60
C THR A 122 -19.48 -19.83 16.26
N ASP A 123 -19.74 -18.52 16.27
CA ASP A 123 -19.56 -17.65 15.11
C ASP A 123 -18.10 -17.62 14.64
N ALA A 124 -17.13 -17.56 15.57
CA ALA A 124 -15.71 -17.64 15.23
C ALA A 124 -15.35 -18.94 14.48
N VAL A 125 -15.85 -20.09 14.92
CA VAL A 125 -15.64 -21.37 14.22
C VAL A 125 -16.21 -21.32 12.80
N ALA A 126 -17.45 -20.83 12.64
CA ALA A 126 -18.10 -20.75 11.34
C ALA A 126 -17.35 -19.83 10.38
N ARG A 127 -16.92 -18.64 10.85
CA ARG A 127 -16.16 -17.67 10.06
C ARG A 127 -14.79 -18.18 9.66
N PHE A 128 -14.01 -18.76 10.59
CA PHE A 128 -12.71 -19.33 10.23
C PHE A 128 -12.81 -20.49 9.24
N GLN A 129 -13.87 -21.32 9.32
CA GLN A 129 -14.14 -22.36 8.33
C GLN A 129 -14.42 -21.74 6.96
N TYR A 130 -15.35 -20.79 6.89
CA TYR A 130 -15.72 -20.09 5.66
C TYR A 130 -14.52 -19.38 5.02
N TRP A 131 -13.78 -18.57 5.78
CA TRP A 131 -12.61 -17.86 5.27
C TRP A 131 -11.48 -18.81 4.87
N SER A 132 -11.34 -19.98 5.51
CA SER A 132 -10.37 -20.99 5.09
C SER A 132 -10.72 -21.60 3.73
N GLU A 133 -12.00 -21.69 3.36
CA GLU A 133 -12.43 -22.15 2.04
C GLU A 133 -12.18 -21.10 0.95
N LEU A 134 -12.32 -19.81 1.31
CA LEU A 134 -12.04 -18.69 0.41
C LEU A 134 -10.55 -18.45 0.19
N ARG A 135 -9.71 -18.69 1.20
CA ARG A 135 -8.27 -18.38 1.23
C ARG A 135 -7.53 -18.72 -0.07
N ASP A 136 -7.82 -19.89 -0.65
CA ASP A 136 -7.13 -20.41 -1.83
C ASP A 136 -7.92 -20.18 -3.14
N ARG A 137 -9.04 -19.46 -3.07
CA ARG A 137 -10.01 -19.27 -4.17
C ARG A 137 -10.21 -17.82 -4.58
N VAL A 138 -9.87 -16.87 -3.72
CA VAL A 138 -10.03 -15.43 -3.99
C VAL A 138 -8.69 -14.69 -3.81
N PRO A 139 -8.49 -13.54 -4.49
CA PRO A 139 -7.39 -12.65 -4.20
C PRO A 139 -7.32 -12.25 -2.72
N LEU A 140 -6.11 -12.04 -2.19
CA LEU A 140 -5.89 -11.69 -0.79
C LEU A 140 -6.65 -10.43 -0.34
N VAL A 141 -6.70 -9.41 -1.20
CA VAL A 141 -7.43 -8.16 -0.92
C VAL A 141 -8.94 -8.40 -0.80
N GLU A 142 -9.50 -9.34 -1.57
CA GLU A 142 -10.91 -9.73 -1.47
C GLU A 142 -11.16 -10.50 -0.18
N LEU A 143 -10.29 -11.45 0.18
CA LEU A 143 -10.37 -12.16 1.46
C LEU A 143 -10.37 -11.19 2.66
N LEU A 144 -9.48 -10.20 2.65
CA LEU A 144 -9.44 -9.17 3.69
C LEU A 144 -10.69 -8.32 3.71
N HIS A 145 -11.21 -7.91 2.55
CA HIS A 145 -12.48 -7.21 2.46
C HIS A 145 -13.64 -8.04 3.04
N THR A 146 -13.74 -9.32 2.69
CA THR A 146 -14.74 -10.23 3.24
C THR A 146 -14.64 -10.33 4.76
N ILE A 147 -13.44 -10.47 5.32
CA ILE A 147 -13.23 -10.51 6.78
C ILE A 147 -13.75 -9.21 7.43
N LEU A 148 -13.46 -8.04 6.86
CA LEU A 148 -13.89 -6.75 7.37
C LEU A 148 -15.41 -6.60 7.33
N GLU A 149 -16.06 -7.01 6.24
CA GLU A 149 -17.52 -6.95 6.08
C GLU A 149 -18.24 -7.93 7.01
N ASP A 150 -17.82 -9.20 7.03
CA ASP A 150 -18.45 -10.26 7.85
C ASP A 150 -18.41 -9.93 9.35
N THR A 151 -17.36 -9.23 9.79
CA THR A 151 -17.16 -8.84 11.19
C THR A 151 -17.74 -7.47 11.52
N GLY A 152 -18.23 -6.72 10.53
CA GLY A 152 -18.67 -5.34 10.73
C GLY A 152 -17.53 -4.44 11.21
N ALA A 153 -16.29 -4.72 10.79
CA ALA A 153 -15.08 -4.13 11.35
C ALA A 153 -15.06 -2.61 11.27
N TRP A 154 -15.56 -2.05 10.18
CA TRP A 154 -15.68 -0.61 9.99
C TRP A 154 -16.42 0.06 11.14
N GLY A 155 -17.47 -0.57 11.67
CA GLY A 155 -18.26 -0.01 12.78
C GLY A 155 -17.43 0.26 14.04
N PHE A 156 -16.54 -0.66 14.43
CA PHE A 156 -15.69 -0.48 15.60
C PHE A 156 -14.35 0.21 15.30
N LEU A 157 -13.82 0.10 14.07
CA LEU A 157 -12.59 0.77 13.67
C LEU A 157 -12.76 2.29 13.66
N CYS A 158 -13.94 2.79 13.28
CA CYS A 158 -14.27 4.22 13.33
C CYS A 158 -14.46 4.75 14.76
N TYR A 159 -14.45 3.90 15.79
CA TYR A 159 -14.77 4.29 17.15
C TYR A 159 -13.54 4.79 17.93
N GLY A 160 -13.67 5.99 18.52
CA GLY A 160 -12.65 6.57 19.41
C GLY A 160 -11.83 7.70 18.76
N GLU A 161 -10.89 8.25 19.52
CA GLU A 161 -10.10 9.44 19.11
C GLU A 161 -9.16 9.20 17.91
N ARG A 162 -8.95 7.93 17.50
CA ARG A 162 -8.08 7.54 16.38
C ARG A 162 -8.84 6.78 15.28
N GLY A 163 -10.16 6.89 15.24
CA GLY A 163 -11.00 6.10 14.32
C GLY A 163 -10.59 6.28 12.86
N ASP A 164 -10.46 7.52 12.41
CA ASP A 164 -10.05 7.84 11.03
C ASP A 164 -8.67 7.25 10.69
N GLN A 165 -7.72 7.30 11.62
CA GLN A 165 -6.39 6.74 11.42
C GLN A 165 -6.42 5.20 11.35
N ALA A 166 -7.24 4.54 12.17
CA ALA A 166 -7.39 3.09 12.14
C ALA A 166 -8.00 2.64 10.81
N VAL A 167 -9.04 3.33 10.32
CA VAL A 167 -9.63 3.11 9.01
C VAL A 167 -8.60 3.29 7.89
N ALA A 168 -7.83 4.38 7.91
CA ALA A 168 -6.80 4.63 6.92
C ALA A 168 -5.66 3.59 6.98
N ASN A 169 -5.27 3.14 8.18
CA ASN A 169 -4.29 2.08 8.33
C ASN A 169 -4.78 0.77 7.72
N VAL A 170 -6.06 0.41 7.90
CA VAL A 170 -6.66 -0.77 7.28
C VAL A 170 -6.76 -0.62 5.76
N HIS A 171 -7.13 0.54 5.24
CA HIS A 171 -7.09 0.80 3.78
C HIS A 171 -5.67 0.63 3.22
N LYS A 172 -4.66 1.15 3.92
CA LYS A 172 -3.27 0.94 3.53
C LYS A 172 -2.88 -0.54 3.53
N LEU A 173 -3.37 -1.35 4.48
CA LEU A 173 -3.16 -2.80 4.47
C LEU A 173 -3.84 -3.47 3.26
N LEU A 174 -5.04 -3.03 2.88
CA LEU A 174 -5.74 -3.51 1.68
C LEU A 174 -4.97 -3.15 0.40
N ASP A 175 -4.37 -1.97 0.32
CA ASP A 175 -3.53 -1.56 -0.81
C ASP A 175 -2.26 -2.43 -0.90
N LEU A 176 -1.59 -2.67 0.23
CA LEU A 176 -0.46 -3.60 0.31
C LEU A 176 -0.84 -5.01 -0.14
N ALA A 177 -2.02 -5.49 0.26
CA ALA A 177 -2.56 -6.78 -0.16
C ALA A 177 -2.90 -6.82 -1.66
N ARG A 178 -3.38 -5.70 -2.24
CA ARG A 178 -3.68 -5.57 -3.67
C ARG A 178 -2.43 -5.59 -4.54
N GLU A 179 -1.34 -4.99 -4.07
CA GLU A 179 -0.05 -4.98 -4.75
C GLU A 179 0.71 -6.30 -4.60
N PHE A 180 0.45 -7.03 -3.51
CA PHE A 180 1.12 -8.29 -3.24
C PHE A 180 0.84 -9.33 -4.34
N ARG A 181 1.87 -10.11 -4.66
CA ARG A 181 1.81 -11.21 -5.63
C ARG A 181 2.38 -12.44 -4.95
N GLY A 182 1.53 -13.38 -4.57
CA GLY A 182 1.93 -14.60 -3.89
C GLY A 182 0.82 -15.19 -3.02
N PRO A 183 1.06 -16.35 -2.41
CA PRO A 183 0.13 -16.99 -1.48
C PRO A 183 0.03 -16.21 -0.15
N LEU A 184 -1.08 -16.39 0.57
CA LEU A 184 -1.29 -15.76 1.89
C LEU A 184 -0.13 -16.02 2.87
N ALA A 185 0.44 -17.23 2.86
CA ALA A 185 1.53 -17.59 3.77
C ALA A 185 2.76 -16.67 3.61
N ASP A 186 3.12 -16.32 2.37
CA ASP A 186 4.25 -15.44 2.10
C ASP A 186 3.94 -14.00 2.54
N PHE A 187 2.69 -13.56 2.41
CA PHE A 187 2.24 -12.27 2.91
C PHE A 187 2.33 -12.18 4.44
N VAL A 188 1.90 -13.23 5.15
CA VAL A 188 2.00 -13.32 6.61
C VAL A 188 3.46 -13.27 7.07
N VAL A 189 4.35 -14.05 6.42
CA VAL A 189 5.78 -14.00 6.71
C VAL A 189 6.35 -12.60 6.47
N ARG A 190 5.94 -11.93 5.40
CA ARG A 190 6.35 -10.56 5.12
C ARG A 190 5.87 -9.58 6.20
N LEU A 191 4.62 -9.68 6.65
CA LEU A 191 4.11 -8.86 7.76
C LEU A 191 4.90 -9.10 9.05
N ASP A 192 5.21 -10.35 9.39
CA ASP A 192 6.00 -10.69 10.57
C ASP A 192 7.44 -10.13 10.49
N LEU A 193 8.08 -10.20 9.33
CA LEU A 193 9.40 -9.60 9.11
C LEU A 193 9.35 -8.08 9.30
N LEU A 194 8.38 -7.41 8.69
CA LEU A 194 8.23 -5.96 8.78
C LEU A 194 7.79 -5.46 10.16
N THR A 195 7.10 -6.30 10.93
CA THR A 195 6.78 -6.01 12.34
C THR A 195 8.05 -6.04 13.21
N ASN A 196 9.01 -6.91 12.86
CA ASN A 196 10.24 -7.15 13.61
C ASN A 196 11.46 -6.32 13.12
N GLU A 197 11.44 -5.84 11.88
CA GLU A 197 12.50 -5.00 11.31
C GLU A 197 12.43 -3.55 11.82
N GLU A 198 13.60 -2.93 12.05
CA GLU A 198 13.68 -1.51 12.44
C GLU A 198 13.33 -0.54 11.28
N GLN A 199 13.08 -1.05 10.07
CA GLN A 199 12.57 -0.25 8.95
C GLN A 199 11.11 0.14 9.22
N GLN A 200 10.97 1.32 9.81
CA GLN A 200 9.73 1.87 10.32
C GLN A 200 8.91 2.48 9.19
N GLU A 201 7.96 1.70 8.69
CA GLU A 201 6.92 2.20 7.80
C GLU A 201 5.90 3.06 8.57
N GLY A 202 5.62 4.25 8.03
CA GLY A 202 4.68 5.19 8.62
C GLY A 202 3.23 4.76 8.47
N GLU A 203 2.36 5.30 9.32
CA GLU A 203 0.91 5.17 9.18
C GLU A 203 0.40 5.76 7.84
N ALA A 204 -0.84 5.43 7.49
CA ALA A 204 -1.48 6.01 6.32
C ALA A 204 -1.62 7.54 6.46
N VAL A 205 -1.40 8.26 5.37
CA VAL A 205 -1.55 9.72 5.32
C VAL A 205 -3.03 10.04 5.22
N LEU A 206 -3.57 10.76 6.22
CA LEU A 206 -4.98 11.16 6.26
C LEU A 206 -5.27 12.43 5.44
N ASP A 207 -4.31 13.36 5.37
CA ASP A 207 -4.54 14.67 4.76
C ASP A 207 -3.23 15.22 4.16
N ALA A 208 -3.31 15.80 2.96
CA ALA A 208 -2.17 16.43 2.30
C ALA A 208 -1.79 17.75 2.98
N ASP A 209 -2.76 18.43 3.60
CA ASP A 209 -2.59 19.75 4.25
C ASP A 209 -2.25 19.63 5.75
N ALA A 210 -1.52 18.58 6.13
CA ALA A 210 -1.15 18.27 7.51
C ALA A 210 0.31 18.61 7.84
N LEU A 211 0.57 19.02 9.09
CA LEU A 211 1.92 19.30 9.60
C LEU A 211 2.85 18.10 9.46
N HIS A 212 4.03 18.30 8.90
CA HIS A 212 4.98 17.21 8.62
C HIS A 212 5.93 16.96 9.78
N ILE A 213 5.86 15.79 10.42
CA ILE A 213 6.86 15.32 11.40
C ILE A 213 7.89 14.44 10.70
N LEU A 214 9.13 14.92 10.63
CA LEU A 214 10.22 14.27 9.90
C LEU A 214 11.44 14.09 10.80
N THR A 215 12.34 13.16 10.43
CA THR A 215 13.70 13.21 10.96
C THR A 215 14.55 14.19 10.16
N VAL A 216 15.56 14.80 10.78
CA VAL A 216 16.49 15.72 10.07
C VAL A 216 17.11 15.08 8.82
N HIS A 217 17.36 13.77 8.84
CA HIS A 217 17.88 13.04 7.68
C HIS A 217 16.85 12.92 6.55
N ALA A 218 15.60 12.61 6.90
CA ALA A 218 14.50 12.47 5.94
C ALA A 218 14.13 13.81 5.28
N ALA A 219 14.39 14.94 5.95
CA ALA A 219 14.17 16.27 5.40
C ALA A 219 15.26 16.75 4.43
N LYS A 220 16.34 15.98 4.22
CA LYS A 220 17.44 16.39 3.34
C LYS A 220 16.95 16.53 1.89
N GLY A 221 17.09 17.72 1.33
CA GLY A 221 16.63 18.03 -0.03
C GLY A 221 15.19 18.54 -0.11
N LEU A 222 14.46 18.54 1.02
CA LEU A 222 13.14 19.18 1.13
C LEU A 222 13.29 20.62 1.65
N GLU A 223 12.28 21.45 1.43
CA GLU A 223 12.21 22.83 1.91
C GLU A 223 10.79 23.10 2.41
N PHE A 224 10.66 23.78 3.55
CA PHE A 224 9.37 24.10 4.15
C PHE A 224 9.31 25.60 4.49
N PRO A 225 8.15 26.26 4.32
CA PRO A 225 7.97 27.65 4.74
C PRO A 225 8.31 27.85 6.23
N ILE A 226 7.86 26.94 7.09
CA ILE A 226 8.07 26.99 8.54
C ILE A 226 8.73 25.71 9.01
N VAL A 227 9.85 25.82 9.72
CA VAL A 227 10.53 24.67 10.33
C VAL A 227 10.66 24.85 11.83
N VAL A 228 10.25 23.83 12.57
CA VAL A 228 10.40 23.73 14.02
C VAL A 228 11.42 22.64 14.34
N VAL A 229 12.50 23.01 15.03
CA VAL A 229 13.53 22.07 15.50
C VAL A 229 13.51 22.05 17.04
N PRO A 230 12.79 21.09 17.65
CA PRO A 230 12.71 21.00 19.09
C PRO A 230 13.86 20.15 19.67
N ASP A 231 13.87 19.96 21.00
CA ASP A 231 14.81 19.10 21.72
C ASP A 231 16.30 19.44 21.53
N LEU A 232 16.64 20.70 21.26
CA LEU A 232 18.03 21.11 21.00
C LEU A 232 18.96 20.95 22.22
N ALA A 233 18.40 20.83 23.43
CA ALA A 233 19.13 20.55 24.67
C ALA A 233 19.42 19.03 24.88
N ALA A 234 19.07 18.17 23.92
CA ALA A 234 19.38 16.75 24.00
C ALA A 234 20.91 16.52 23.96
N ARG A 235 21.47 16.02 25.06
CA ARG A 235 22.92 15.79 25.17
C ARG A 235 23.42 14.79 24.13
N PHE A 236 24.50 15.14 23.47
CA PHE A 236 25.26 14.24 22.63
C PHE A 236 25.83 13.08 23.45
N ASN A 237 25.69 11.87 22.90
CA ASN A 237 26.35 10.68 23.44
C ASN A 237 27.33 10.13 22.41
N PHE A 238 28.61 10.51 22.57
CA PHE A 238 29.72 10.04 21.73
C PHE A 238 30.48 8.86 22.37
N GLN A 239 29.98 8.31 23.48
CA GLN A 239 30.65 7.21 24.15
C GLN A 239 30.27 5.88 23.50
N ASN A 240 31.26 5.17 22.98
CA ASN A 240 31.11 3.77 22.60
C ASN A 240 31.33 2.87 23.82
N SER A 241 30.28 2.17 24.25
CA SER A 241 30.30 1.22 25.37
C SER A 241 30.91 -0.12 25.00
N THR A 242 31.08 -0.40 23.70
CA THR A 242 31.59 -1.67 23.18
C THR A 242 33.02 -1.95 23.66
N PRO A 243 33.33 -3.20 24.05
CA PRO A 243 34.66 -3.59 24.53
C PRO A 243 35.75 -3.46 23.48
N ALA A 244 35.40 -3.62 22.20
CA ALA A 244 36.30 -3.54 21.06
C ALA A 244 35.80 -2.48 20.06
N LEU A 245 36.75 -1.76 19.46
CA LEU A 245 36.52 -0.81 18.37
C LEU A 245 37.48 -1.11 17.23
N ILE A 246 37.00 -0.99 16.00
CA ILE A 246 37.80 -1.20 14.80
C ILE A 246 37.83 0.12 14.01
N ASP A 247 39.00 0.55 13.59
CA ASP A 247 39.20 1.68 12.68
C ASP A 247 40.15 1.22 11.57
N ALA A 248 39.80 1.51 10.31
CA ALA A 248 40.54 1.00 9.14
C ALA A 248 42.03 1.40 9.14
N GLU A 249 42.36 2.57 9.71
CA GLU A 249 43.75 3.06 9.78
C GLU A 249 44.46 2.65 11.08
N LYS A 250 43.73 2.57 12.20
CA LYS A 250 44.31 2.41 13.55
C LYS A 250 44.19 1.00 14.10
N GLY A 251 43.53 0.10 13.37
CA GLY A 251 43.35 -1.30 13.75
C GLY A 251 42.35 -1.49 14.89
N LEU A 252 42.67 -2.41 15.79
CA LEU A 252 41.78 -2.87 16.86
C LEU A 252 42.10 -2.18 18.20
N GLY A 253 41.12 -1.45 18.75
CA GLY A 253 41.18 -0.86 20.08
C GLY A 253 40.35 -1.65 21.10
N LEU A 254 40.99 -2.22 22.11
CA LEU A 254 40.35 -3.04 23.15
C LEU A 254 40.29 -2.34 24.51
N ARG A 255 39.30 -2.73 25.34
CA ARG A 255 39.38 -2.55 26.79
C ARG A 255 40.25 -3.65 27.38
N VAL A 256 41.26 -3.27 28.14
CA VAL A 256 42.23 -4.18 28.76
C VAL A 256 42.13 -4.07 30.28
N LEU A 257 42.39 -5.17 30.99
CA LEU A 257 42.51 -5.14 32.44
C LEU A 257 43.82 -4.42 32.79
N ASN A 258 43.76 -3.44 33.69
CA ASN A 258 44.93 -2.71 34.14
C ASN A 258 45.43 -3.29 35.48
N PRO A 259 46.56 -4.02 35.51
CA PRO A 259 47.08 -4.62 36.73
C PRO A 259 47.35 -3.59 37.84
N ASP A 260 47.73 -2.37 37.48
CA ASP A 260 48.04 -1.28 38.43
C ASP A 260 46.79 -0.62 39.02
N GLN A 261 45.60 -0.95 38.49
CA GLN A 261 44.31 -0.46 38.98
C GLN A 261 43.39 -1.61 39.37
N ASP A 262 43.92 -2.61 40.07
CA ASP A 262 43.14 -3.77 40.54
C ASP A 262 42.40 -4.47 39.39
N TYR A 263 43.08 -4.65 38.27
CA TYR A 263 42.56 -5.24 37.04
C TYR A 263 41.27 -4.58 36.51
N LYS A 264 41.01 -3.31 36.85
CA LYS A 264 39.89 -2.57 36.27
C LYS A 264 40.03 -2.49 34.75
N ARG A 265 38.91 -2.68 34.03
CA ARG A 265 38.86 -2.54 32.57
C ARG A 265 39.11 -1.07 32.19
N THR A 266 40.27 -0.81 31.60
CA THR A 266 40.65 0.50 31.08
C THR A 266 40.72 0.46 29.55
N SER A 267 40.67 1.62 28.91
CA SER A 267 40.82 1.68 27.45
C SER A 267 42.30 1.60 27.09
N SER A 268 42.67 0.76 26.12
CA SER A 268 44.01 0.81 25.55
C SER A 268 44.29 2.18 24.91
N PHE A 269 45.56 2.50 24.71
CA PHE A 269 45.98 3.74 24.04
C PHE A 269 45.34 3.86 22.64
N ILE A 270 45.37 2.78 21.85
CA ILE A 270 44.75 2.71 20.52
C ILE A 270 43.23 2.93 20.61
N ARG A 271 42.53 2.30 21.57
CA ARG A 271 41.08 2.54 21.78
C ARG A 271 40.79 4.00 22.12
N THR A 272 41.66 4.63 22.91
CA THR A 272 41.53 6.05 23.28
C THR A 272 41.69 6.96 22.06
N LEU A 273 42.66 6.68 21.19
CA LEU A 273 42.83 7.39 19.92
C LEU A 273 41.64 7.20 18.97
N ILE A 274 41.14 5.96 18.81
CA ILE A 274 39.98 5.66 17.97
C ILE A 274 38.75 6.42 18.48
N ASN A 275 38.47 6.39 19.79
CA ASN A 275 37.35 7.14 20.38
C ASN A 275 37.50 8.64 20.19
N ARG A 276 38.70 9.21 20.36
CA ARG A 276 38.93 10.64 20.18
C ARG A 276 38.60 11.10 18.76
N ASN A 277 39.00 10.32 17.75
CA ASN A 277 38.71 10.62 16.36
C ASN A 277 37.25 10.37 15.99
N SER A 278 36.67 9.26 16.47
CA SER A 278 35.25 8.97 16.30
C SER A 278 34.38 10.08 16.89
N SER A 279 34.68 10.54 18.11
CA SER A 279 33.95 11.65 18.75
C SER A 279 34.07 12.96 17.98
N ARG A 280 35.25 13.25 17.38
CA ARG A 280 35.43 14.43 16.51
C ARG A 280 34.60 14.33 15.24
N ARG A 281 34.61 13.16 14.59
CA ARG A 281 33.79 12.88 13.38
C ARG A 281 32.29 12.99 13.70
N GLN A 282 31.84 12.40 14.80
CA GLN A 282 30.45 12.46 15.26
C GLN A 282 30.02 13.90 15.59
N ARG A 283 30.85 14.69 16.30
CA ARG A 283 30.56 16.12 16.52
C ARG A 283 30.43 16.90 15.21
N ALA A 284 31.34 16.68 14.26
CA ALA A 284 31.26 17.33 12.96
C ALA A 284 29.96 16.96 12.24
N GLU A 285 29.53 15.71 12.36
CA GLU A 285 28.25 15.25 11.80
C GLU A 285 27.05 15.90 12.49
N GLU A 286 27.02 15.98 13.81
CA GLU A 286 25.95 16.69 14.54
C GLU A 286 25.86 18.16 14.12
N LYS A 287 26.99 18.83 13.88
CA LYS A 287 27.00 20.20 13.31
C LYS A 287 26.38 20.26 11.92
N ARG A 288 26.71 19.30 11.05
CA ARG A 288 26.10 19.21 9.70
C ARG A 288 24.60 18.98 9.77
N LEU A 289 24.15 18.13 10.69
CA LEU A 289 22.71 17.87 10.87
C LEU A 289 21.99 19.10 11.39
N LEU A 290 22.55 19.83 12.36
CA LEU A 290 21.99 21.11 12.80
C LEU A 290 21.91 22.11 11.64
N TYR A 291 22.98 22.22 10.84
CA TYR A 291 22.98 23.05 9.63
C TYR A 291 21.89 22.64 8.63
N VAL A 292 21.75 21.33 8.36
CA VAL A 292 20.69 20.81 7.48
C VAL A 292 19.32 21.20 8.02
N ALA A 293 19.05 20.97 9.30
CA ALA A 293 17.78 21.29 9.95
C ALA A 293 17.43 22.78 9.83
N CYS A 294 18.37 23.67 10.16
CA CYS A 294 18.17 25.12 10.07
C CYS A 294 17.94 25.59 8.63
N THR A 295 18.64 24.99 7.66
CA THR A 295 18.52 25.37 6.23
C THR A 295 17.36 24.71 5.51
N ARG A 296 16.48 23.98 6.21
CA ARG A 296 15.20 23.52 5.63
C ARG A 296 14.13 24.60 5.67
N ALA A 297 14.30 25.62 6.53
CA ALA A 297 13.38 26.74 6.67
C ALA A 297 13.54 27.72 5.53
N ARG A 298 12.43 28.13 4.92
CA ARG A 298 12.40 29.23 3.95
C ARG A 298 12.07 30.56 4.61
N ASP A 299 10.95 30.62 5.36
CA ASP A 299 10.40 31.87 5.89
C ASP A 299 10.63 31.98 7.41
N HIS A 300 10.32 30.92 8.17
CA HIS A 300 10.42 30.92 9.64
C HIS A 300 11.16 29.70 10.18
N LEU A 301 12.07 29.93 11.13
CA LEU A 301 12.79 28.89 11.86
C LEU A 301 12.54 29.04 13.37
N LEU A 302 11.96 28.01 13.98
CA LEU A 302 11.72 27.93 15.42
C LEU A 302 12.68 26.92 16.03
N LEU A 303 13.50 27.38 16.99
CA LEU A 303 14.49 26.56 17.69
C LEU A 303 14.06 26.39 19.14
N GLY A 304 13.77 25.16 19.56
CA GLY A 304 13.25 24.85 20.89
C GLY A 304 14.18 23.96 21.70
N GLY A 305 14.34 24.24 23.00
CA GLY A 305 15.09 23.40 23.92
C GLY A 305 15.01 23.88 25.37
N ALA A 306 15.29 22.97 26.30
CA ALA A 306 15.33 23.28 27.73
C ALA A 306 16.65 23.98 28.10
N LEU A 307 16.57 25.27 28.42
CA LEU A 307 17.72 26.07 28.82
C LEU A 307 18.15 25.74 30.27
N THR A 308 19.45 25.82 30.53
CA THR A 308 20.08 25.67 31.85
C THR A 308 21.25 26.65 31.94
N ASP A 309 21.69 27.00 33.15
CA ASP A 309 22.78 27.97 33.40
C ASP A 309 24.05 27.64 32.62
N LYS A 310 24.34 26.36 32.39
CA LYS A 310 25.49 25.90 31.62
C LYS A 310 25.51 26.40 30.18
N HIS A 311 24.35 26.70 29.60
CA HIS A 311 24.26 27.21 28.23
C HIS A 311 24.56 28.72 28.14
N LEU A 312 24.46 29.44 29.26
CA LEU A 312 24.68 30.89 29.35
C LEU A 312 26.08 31.25 29.85
N ASP A 313 26.88 30.23 30.17
CA ASP A 313 28.24 30.36 30.65
C ASP A 313 29.10 31.22 29.69
N ALA A 314 29.81 32.20 30.26
CA ALA A 314 30.70 33.08 29.52
C ALA A 314 31.84 32.30 28.84
N ASP A 315 32.20 31.13 29.36
CA ASP A 315 33.24 30.24 28.80
C ASP A 315 32.82 29.58 27.47
N LEU A 316 31.52 29.59 27.11
CA LEU A 316 31.02 29.09 25.83
C LEU A 316 30.95 30.15 24.73
N ARG A 317 31.29 31.41 25.04
CA ARG A 317 31.23 32.53 24.10
C ARG A 317 32.43 32.53 23.17
N LEU A 318 32.22 32.84 21.90
CA LEU A 318 33.29 32.94 20.89
C LEU A 318 34.42 33.93 21.29
N SER A 319 34.13 34.90 22.17
CA SER A 319 35.06 35.92 22.64
C SER A 319 36.04 35.46 23.73
N SER A 320 35.85 34.31 24.38
CA SER A 320 36.67 33.85 25.52
C SER A 320 37.80 32.89 25.15
N GLY A 321 38.04 32.63 23.85
CA GLY A 321 39.18 31.83 23.37
C GLY A 321 39.07 30.32 23.61
N ARG A 322 37.96 29.82 24.16
CA ARG A 322 37.62 28.39 24.17
C ARG A 322 36.74 28.01 22.99
N SER A 323 36.96 26.81 22.46
CA SER A 323 36.24 26.31 21.28
C SER A 323 34.78 25.99 21.62
N LEU A 324 33.86 26.45 20.75
CA LEU A 324 32.45 26.06 20.71
C LEU A 324 32.25 24.52 20.78
N ASP A 325 33.29 23.73 20.46
CA ASP A 325 33.33 22.27 20.58
C ASP A 325 33.16 21.73 22.02
N ALA A 326 33.28 22.58 23.03
CA ALA A 326 33.06 22.18 24.43
C ALA A 326 31.57 21.91 24.75
N ALA A 327 30.65 22.51 23.99
CA ALA A 327 29.22 22.28 24.21
C ALA A 327 28.84 20.81 23.91
N MET A 328 27.90 20.29 24.71
CA MET A 328 27.51 18.89 24.70
C MET A 328 26.11 18.66 24.11
N ASP A 329 25.54 19.67 23.46
CA ASP A 329 24.23 19.66 22.81
C ASP A 329 24.19 20.80 21.76
N CYS A 330 23.15 20.79 20.92
CA CYS A 330 22.97 21.80 19.88
C CYS A 330 22.60 23.17 20.45
N LEU A 331 21.82 23.21 21.54
CA LEU A 331 21.40 24.44 22.20
C LEU A 331 22.61 25.23 22.72
N GLY A 332 23.62 24.56 23.28
CA GLY A 332 24.87 25.18 23.71
C GLY A 332 25.68 25.77 22.56
N TRP A 333 25.69 25.12 21.38
CA TRP A 333 26.29 25.70 20.18
C TRP A 333 25.57 26.98 19.74
N ILE A 334 24.24 26.99 19.77
CA ILE A 334 23.44 28.16 19.41
C ILE A 334 23.67 29.30 20.40
N CYS A 335 23.53 29.04 21.71
CA CYS A 335 23.71 30.05 22.75
C CYS A 335 25.13 30.64 22.74
N GLY A 336 26.16 29.81 22.58
CA GLY A 336 27.55 30.25 22.48
C GLY A 336 27.84 31.08 21.22
N SER A 337 27.24 30.70 20.07
CA SER A 337 27.41 31.42 18.81
C SER A 337 26.70 32.77 18.80
N LEU A 338 25.53 32.85 19.43
CA LEU A 338 24.78 34.10 19.60
C LEU A 338 25.31 34.97 20.75
N ALA A 339 26.25 34.47 21.55
CA ALA A 339 26.70 35.08 22.80
C ALA A 339 25.50 35.49 23.67
N LEU A 340 24.58 34.54 23.87
CA LEU A 340 23.34 34.76 24.60
C LEU A 340 23.62 34.99 26.10
N THR A 341 22.89 35.92 26.69
CA THR A 341 23.03 36.32 28.10
C THR A 341 21.69 36.31 28.82
N GLU A 342 21.70 36.28 30.16
CA GLU A 342 20.48 36.42 30.97
C GLU A 342 19.72 37.73 30.68
N GLY A 343 20.44 38.81 30.35
CA GLY A 343 19.82 40.08 29.97
C GLY A 343 19.00 39.97 28.69
N ASP A 344 19.48 39.21 27.70
CA ASP A 344 18.75 38.98 26.45
C ASP A 344 17.47 38.15 26.69
N LEU A 345 17.53 37.18 27.62
CA LEU A 345 16.37 36.37 28.02
C LEU A 345 15.31 37.24 28.71
N ALA A 346 15.73 38.12 29.62
CA ALA A 346 14.83 39.04 30.32
C ALA A 346 14.20 40.08 29.37
N GLN A 347 14.95 40.50 28.35
CA GLN A 347 14.46 41.39 27.30
C GLN A 347 13.54 40.69 26.29
N GLY A 348 13.59 39.35 26.22
CA GLY A 348 12.82 38.56 25.26
C GLY A 348 13.28 38.73 23.80
N SER A 349 14.49 39.24 23.57
CA SER A 349 15.06 39.36 22.23
C SER A 349 16.59 39.49 22.21
N LYS A 350 17.22 39.16 21.08
CA LYS A 350 18.67 39.30 20.85
C LYS A 350 18.96 40.01 19.54
N ALA A 351 19.68 41.13 19.59
CA ALA A 351 20.24 41.75 18.39
C ALA A 351 21.45 40.95 17.89
N VAL A 352 21.47 40.63 16.60
CA VAL A 352 22.55 39.88 15.93
C VAL A 352 23.09 40.71 14.78
N ALA A 353 24.41 40.86 14.70
CA ALA A 353 25.03 41.62 13.63
C ALA A 353 24.70 41.03 12.26
N GLY A 354 24.24 41.87 11.34
CA GLY A 354 23.82 41.45 9.99
C GLY A 354 22.38 40.94 9.89
N VAL A 355 21.63 40.86 11.01
CA VAL A 355 20.20 40.56 11.01
C VAL A 355 19.42 41.87 11.24
N PRO A 356 18.49 42.25 10.33
CA PRO A 356 17.84 43.56 10.38
C PRO A 356 16.89 43.74 11.57
N SER A 357 16.33 42.66 12.10
CA SER A 357 15.46 42.67 13.28
C SER A 357 16.05 41.82 14.41
N PRO A 358 15.89 42.23 15.69
CA PRO A 358 16.25 41.39 16.82
C PRO A 358 15.54 40.03 16.75
N LEU A 359 16.27 38.96 17.06
CA LEU A 359 15.70 37.62 17.16
C LEU A 359 14.80 37.55 18.39
N PRO A 360 13.52 37.16 18.26
CA PRO A 360 12.63 37.01 19.40
C PRO A 360 13.04 35.80 20.25
N ILE A 361 12.90 35.93 21.57
CA ILE A 361 13.18 34.88 22.54
C ILE A 361 11.97 34.73 23.44
N HIS A 362 11.43 33.51 23.50
CA HIS A 362 10.29 33.19 24.34
C HIS A 362 10.73 32.24 25.46
N THR A 363 10.64 32.70 26.70
CA THR A 363 10.97 31.90 27.90
C THR A 363 9.76 31.53 28.73
N ASP A 364 8.63 32.22 28.56
CA ASP A 364 7.36 31.90 29.22
C ASP A 364 6.57 30.91 28.36
N PRO A 365 6.32 29.68 28.82
CA PRO A 365 5.47 28.72 28.12
C PRO A 365 4.05 29.25 27.89
N ASN A 366 3.55 30.15 28.76
CA ASN A 366 2.21 30.72 28.66
C ASN A 366 2.12 31.86 27.63
N ALA A 367 3.24 32.31 27.06
CA ALA A 367 3.24 33.26 25.96
C ALA A 367 2.61 32.67 24.68
N PHE A 368 2.45 31.34 24.63
CA PHE A 368 1.73 30.63 23.58
C PHE A 368 0.43 30.09 24.18
N PRO A 369 -0.70 30.82 24.08
CA PRO A 369 -1.97 30.35 24.62
C PRO A 369 -2.36 29.04 23.93
N VAL A 370 -2.47 27.96 24.71
CA VAL A 370 -3.08 26.71 24.24
C VAL A 370 -4.57 27.01 24.08
N PRO A 371 -5.17 26.81 22.89
CA PRO A 371 -6.61 26.90 22.75
C PRO A 371 -7.24 25.97 23.78
N THR A 372 -8.10 26.50 24.66
CA THR A 372 -8.94 25.65 25.50
C THR A 372 -9.70 24.72 24.58
N THR A 373 -9.37 23.43 24.65
CA THR A 373 -9.97 22.33 23.90
C THR A 373 -11.47 22.55 23.74
N THR A 374 -11.89 23.00 22.56
CA THR A 374 -13.20 22.63 22.04
C THR A 374 -13.11 21.13 21.83
N ASP A 375 -13.55 20.41 22.86
CA ASP A 375 -13.90 19.00 22.82
C ASP A 375 -14.35 18.64 21.40
N HIS A 376 -13.52 17.87 20.69
CA HIS A 376 -13.69 17.54 19.28
C HIS A 376 -15.16 17.22 19.04
N GLN A 377 -15.86 18.14 18.38
CA GLN A 377 -17.23 17.90 17.97
C GLN A 377 -17.14 16.89 16.83
N ALA A 378 -17.10 15.60 17.21
CA ALA A 378 -17.70 14.56 16.40
C ALA A 378 -19.02 15.12 15.87
N GLU A 379 -19.23 14.96 14.56
CA GLU A 379 -20.42 15.36 13.84
C GLU A 379 -21.68 15.28 14.73
N PRO A 380 -22.57 16.29 14.72
CA PRO A 380 -23.80 16.27 15.51
C PRO A 380 -24.62 14.99 15.33
N ALA A 381 -24.51 14.35 14.15
CA ALA A 381 -25.11 13.06 13.83
C ALA A 381 -24.62 11.91 14.75
N PHE A 382 -23.34 11.89 15.13
CA PHE A 382 -22.78 10.88 16.03
C PHE A 382 -23.01 11.20 17.51
N ARG A 383 -23.17 12.48 17.89
CA ARG A 383 -23.54 12.86 19.26
C ARG A 383 -24.96 12.44 19.64
N ALA A 384 -25.87 12.31 18.67
CA ALA A 384 -27.20 11.75 18.89
C ALA A 384 -27.18 10.23 19.19
N LEU A 385 -26.13 9.52 18.74
CA LEU A 385 -25.93 8.08 18.98
C LEU A 385 -25.08 7.78 20.23
N ARG A 386 -24.36 8.76 20.79
CA ARG A 386 -23.86 8.65 22.16
C ARG A 386 -25.05 8.76 23.10
N LEU A 387 -25.53 7.59 23.54
CA LEU A 387 -26.41 7.44 24.70
C LEU A 387 -26.05 8.50 25.75
N SER A 388 -27.00 9.39 26.01
CA SER A 388 -26.94 10.35 27.10
C SER A 388 -26.86 9.61 28.42
N SER A 389 -25.65 9.28 28.86
CA SER A 389 -25.37 8.86 30.21
C SER A 389 -24.18 9.66 30.71
N GLY A 390 -24.50 10.89 31.13
CA GLY A 390 -23.67 11.57 32.12
C GLY A 390 -23.40 10.59 33.26
N LEU A 391 -22.13 10.31 33.49
CA LEU A 391 -21.61 9.54 34.62
C LEU A 391 -22.14 10.12 35.93
N ARG A 392 -23.27 9.60 36.40
CA ARG A 392 -23.58 9.55 37.83
C ARG A 392 -23.44 8.10 38.25
N ARG A 393 -22.50 7.87 39.17
CA ARG A 393 -22.38 6.66 39.99
C ARG A 393 -23.77 6.09 40.34
N ALA A 394 -24.07 4.90 39.84
CA ALA A 394 -25.08 3.99 40.38
C ALA A 394 -24.72 2.59 39.85
N GLN A 395 -24.12 1.73 40.65
CA GLN A 395 -24.84 0.67 41.38
C GLN A 395 -25.84 -0.10 40.48
N SER A 396 -25.48 -1.34 40.18
CA SER A 396 -26.34 -2.49 39.90
C SER A 396 -27.72 -2.21 39.30
N SER A 397 -27.90 -2.48 38.01
CA SER A 397 -28.98 -3.35 37.54
C SER A 397 -28.90 -3.55 36.03
N ARG A 398 -28.94 -4.82 35.62
CA ARG A 398 -29.36 -5.23 34.29
C ARG A 398 -30.77 -4.65 34.05
N ARG A 399 -30.97 -3.83 33.02
CA ARG A 399 -32.31 -3.57 32.49
C ARG A 399 -32.30 -3.65 30.97
N SER A 400 -33.26 -4.45 30.50
CA SER A 400 -33.68 -4.68 29.12
C SER A 400 -33.80 -3.37 28.33
N LEU A 401 -33.46 -3.42 27.05
CA LEU A 401 -33.61 -2.36 26.03
C LEU A 401 -35.08 -2.10 25.65
N ASP A 402 -36.00 -2.23 26.60
CA ASP A 402 -37.41 -1.96 26.35
C ASP A 402 -37.75 -0.52 26.79
N ALA A 403 -38.21 0.27 25.82
CA ALA A 403 -38.75 1.63 25.91
C ALA A 403 -37.76 2.81 25.78
N ALA A 404 -37.38 3.11 24.53
CA ALA A 404 -37.20 4.50 24.11
C ALA A 404 -38.43 4.92 23.26
N PRO A 405 -39.04 6.09 23.49
CA PRO A 405 -40.22 6.51 22.73
C PRO A 405 -39.81 6.79 21.28
N VAL A 406 -40.49 6.11 20.35
CA VAL A 406 -40.34 6.30 18.91
C VAL A 406 -40.70 7.75 18.58
N GLN A 407 -39.71 8.58 18.29
CA GLN A 407 -39.94 9.81 17.55
C GLN A 407 -40.33 9.38 16.14
N THR A 408 -41.60 9.59 15.81
CA THR A 408 -42.16 9.47 14.46
C THR A 408 -41.56 10.57 13.58
N ALA A 409 -40.29 10.44 13.23
CA ALA A 409 -39.81 10.92 11.95
C ALA A 409 -40.24 9.84 10.94
N GLU A 410 -41.02 10.23 9.94
CA GLU A 410 -41.37 9.33 8.84
C GLU A 410 -40.10 8.62 8.34
N PRO A 411 -40.07 7.29 8.27
CA PRO A 411 -38.88 6.59 7.86
C PRO A 411 -38.65 6.89 6.38
N THR A 412 -37.65 7.72 6.08
CA THR A 412 -37.10 7.89 4.73
C THR A 412 -36.36 6.63 4.24
N LEU A 413 -36.65 5.46 4.83
CA LEU A 413 -36.24 4.13 4.38
C LEU A 413 -37.21 3.53 3.34
N ALA A 414 -38.31 4.23 3.01
CA ALA A 414 -39.26 3.82 1.98
C ALA A 414 -38.79 4.08 0.54
N LEU A 415 -37.54 4.52 0.32
CA LEU A 415 -36.93 4.70 -1.00
C LEU A 415 -35.87 3.63 -1.33
N LEU A 416 -35.95 2.46 -0.69
CA LEU A 416 -35.47 1.26 -1.35
C LEU A 416 -36.53 0.85 -2.36
N SER A 417 -36.51 1.48 -3.54
CA SER A 417 -36.84 0.70 -4.74
C SER A 417 -36.05 -0.60 -4.62
N PRO A 418 -36.65 -1.78 -4.87
CA PRO A 418 -35.81 -2.95 -5.04
C PRO A 418 -34.72 -2.54 -6.02
N LEU A 419 -33.45 -2.58 -5.58
CA LEU A 419 -32.37 -2.74 -6.54
C LEU A 419 -32.87 -3.91 -7.39
N ASP A 420 -33.00 -3.71 -8.71
CA ASP A 420 -33.21 -4.83 -9.62
C ASP A 420 -32.29 -5.92 -9.10
N ALA A 421 -32.87 -7.05 -8.68
CA ALA A 421 -32.13 -8.12 -8.02
C ALA A 421 -30.81 -8.25 -8.77
N PRO A 422 -29.64 -8.26 -8.10
CA PRO A 422 -28.37 -8.38 -8.80
C PRO A 422 -28.57 -9.57 -9.73
N GLN A 423 -28.71 -9.27 -11.02
CA GLN A 423 -28.79 -10.33 -11.99
C GLN A 423 -27.37 -10.82 -11.90
N ASP A 424 -27.17 -11.93 -11.18
CA ASP A 424 -25.98 -12.75 -11.30
C ASP A 424 -25.92 -13.09 -12.78
N ARG A 425 -25.32 -12.19 -13.55
CA ARG A 425 -25.13 -12.31 -14.99
C ARG A 425 -23.87 -13.14 -15.08
N PRO A 426 -23.96 -14.44 -15.40
CA PRO A 426 -22.78 -15.26 -15.51
C PRO A 426 -21.81 -14.63 -16.51
N GLU A 427 -20.53 -14.68 -16.15
CA GLU A 427 -19.45 -14.12 -16.96
C GLU A 427 -18.84 -15.21 -17.83
N PHE A 428 -18.70 -14.92 -19.11
CA PHE A 428 -18.09 -15.79 -20.09
C PHE A 428 -16.93 -15.09 -20.79
N SER A 429 -15.84 -15.81 -21.03
CA SER A 429 -14.78 -15.26 -21.88
C SER A 429 -15.17 -15.36 -23.36
N ALA A 430 -14.71 -14.44 -24.21
CA ALA A 430 -14.93 -14.52 -25.66
C ALA A 430 -14.43 -15.86 -26.24
N SER A 431 -13.32 -16.40 -25.70
CA SER A 431 -12.78 -17.70 -26.10
C SER A 431 -13.66 -18.88 -25.67
N GLU A 432 -14.34 -18.77 -24.52
CA GLU A 432 -15.27 -19.79 -24.03
C GLU A 432 -16.50 -19.89 -24.94
N LEU A 433 -17.10 -18.75 -25.31
CA LEU A 433 -18.24 -18.74 -26.23
C LEU A 433 -17.87 -19.28 -27.61
N VAL A 434 -16.66 -18.96 -28.10
CA VAL A 434 -16.13 -19.52 -29.35
C VAL A 434 -15.95 -21.04 -29.25
N LEU A 435 -15.43 -21.53 -28.12
CA LEU A 435 -15.29 -22.97 -27.91
C LEU A 435 -16.65 -23.67 -27.84
N PHE A 436 -17.60 -23.12 -27.10
CA PHE A 436 -18.96 -23.67 -26.98
C PHE A 436 -19.65 -23.73 -28.35
N ALA A 437 -19.55 -22.65 -29.15
CA ALA A 437 -20.12 -22.60 -30.49
C ALA A 437 -19.54 -23.68 -31.43
N ALA A 438 -18.25 -23.98 -31.29
CA ALA A 438 -17.54 -24.91 -32.17
C ALA A 438 -17.60 -26.37 -31.70
N ASP A 439 -17.49 -26.61 -30.39
CA ASP A 439 -17.46 -27.94 -29.77
C ASP A 439 -18.01 -27.85 -28.32
N PRO A 440 -19.34 -28.00 -28.13
CA PRO A 440 -19.96 -28.00 -26.81
C PRO A 440 -19.40 -29.07 -25.85
N ALA A 441 -18.91 -30.20 -26.38
CA ALA A 441 -18.34 -31.27 -25.56
C ALA A 441 -16.92 -30.92 -25.08
N ALA A 442 -16.12 -30.22 -25.89
CA ALA A 442 -14.85 -29.65 -25.43
C ALA A 442 -15.06 -28.51 -24.44
N HIS A 443 -16.05 -27.63 -24.66
CA HIS A 443 -16.44 -26.60 -23.68
C HIS A 443 -16.80 -27.24 -22.35
N HIS A 444 -17.70 -28.23 -22.33
CA HIS A 444 -18.09 -28.90 -21.09
C HIS A 444 -16.90 -29.53 -20.36
N ARG A 445 -15.98 -30.19 -21.09
CA ARG A 445 -14.76 -30.72 -20.48
C ARG A 445 -13.89 -29.63 -19.87
N GLN A 446 -13.70 -28.52 -20.57
CA GLN A 446 -12.74 -27.49 -20.18
C GLN A 446 -13.28 -26.53 -19.12
N TYR A 447 -14.45 -25.94 -19.37
CA TYR A 447 -15.01 -24.87 -18.56
C TYR A 447 -15.99 -25.38 -17.48
N VAL A 448 -16.64 -26.53 -17.69
CA VAL A 448 -17.55 -27.12 -16.69
C VAL A 448 -16.86 -28.15 -15.80
N LEU A 449 -16.09 -29.08 -16.39
CA LEU A 449 -15.37 -30.13 -15.65
C LEU A 449 -13.95 -29.72 -15.22
N GLY A 450 -13.45 -28.57 -15.68
CA GLY A 450 -12.11 -28.06 -15.34
C GLY A 450 -10.95 -28.88 -15.91
N LEU A 451 -11.19 -29.71 -16.94
CA LEU A 451 -10.15 -30.49 -17.60
C LEU A 451 -9.30 -29.60 -18.52
N PRO A 452 -8.00 -29.87 -18.67
CA PRO A 452 -7.19 -29.13 -19.63
C PRO A 452 -7.76 -29.27 -21.05
N ALA A 453 -7.58 -28.25 -21.89
CA ALA A 453 -8.01 -28.21 -23.30
C ALA A 453 -7.35 -29.28 -24.21
N TRP A 454 -6.54 -30.17 -23.63
CA TRP A 454 -5.74 -31.18 -24.31
C TRP A 454 -5.79 -32.49 -23.51
N SER A 455 -5.70 -33.63 -24.20
CA SER A 455 -5.59 -34.93 -23.55
C SER A 455 -4.22 -35.05 -22.86
N LEU A 456 -4.21 -35.47 -21.59
CA LEU A 456 -2.99 -35.73 -20.80
C LEU A 456 -2.02 -36.69 -21.51
N ASP A 457 -2.56 -37.56 -22.36
CA ASP A 457 -1.82 -38.58 -23.11
C ASP A 457 -1.18 -38.04 -24.40
N GLN A 458 -1.54 -36.82 -24.82
CA GLN A 458 -1.12 -36.19 -26.08
C GLN A 458 -0.22 -34.97 -25.87
N VAL A 459 0.39 -34.82 -24.70
CA VAL A 459 1.40 -33.78 -24.50
C VAL A 459 2.65 -34.15 -25.25
N ASP A 460 2.71 -33.80 -26.53
CA ASP A 460 3.99 -33.65 -27.17
C ASP A 460 4.64 -32.34 -26.70
N ALA A 461 5.95 -32.40 -26.42
CA ALA A 461 6.76 -31.25 -26.02
C ALA A 461 6.62 -30.09 -27.02
N SER A 462 6.38 -30.43 -28.30
CA SER A 462 6.09 -29.52 -29.40
C SER A 462 4.91 -28.57 -29.11
N ARG A 463 3.81 -29.06 -28.53
CA ARG A 463 2.59 -28.27 -28.34
C ARG A 463 2.70 -27.30 -27.16
N ARG A 464 3.35 -27.72 -26.06
CA ARG A 464 3.69 -26.82 -24.94
C ARG A 464 4.64 -25.71 -25.37
N ARG A 465 5.65 -26.06 -26.17
CA ARG A 465 6.58 -25.08 -26.75
C ARG A 465 5.86 -24.02 -27.59
N ALA A 466 4.93 -24.43 -28.46
CA ALA A 466 4.17 -23.52 -29.30
C ALA A 466 3.32 -22.53 -28.48
N MET A 467 2.67 -22.99 -27.41
CA MET A 467 1.86 -22.12 -26.53
C MET A 467 2.72 -21.07 -25.80
N LEU A 468 3.85 -21.50 -25.22
CA LEU A 468 4.79 -20.58 -24.55
C LEU A 468 5.37 -19.55 -25.53
N PHE A 469 5.67 -19.99 -26.76
CA PHE A 469 6.14 -19.08 -27.79
C PHE A 469 5.07 -18.09 -28.22
N GLY A 470 3.80 -18.51 -28.35
CA GLY A 470 2.68 -17.64 -28.69
C GLY A 470 2.48 -16.50 -27.69
N GLN A 471 2.58 -16.77 -26.39
CA GLN A 471 2.50 -15.73 -25.33
C GLN A 471 3.63 -14.70 -25.46
N LEU A 472 4.85 -15.16 -25.71
CA LEU A 472 6.01 -14.29 -25.96
C LEU A 472 5.86 -13.47 -27.24
N ALA A 473 5.28 -14.08 -28.28
CA ALA A 473 5.03 -13.42 -29.55
C ALA A 473 3.98 -12.29 -29.40
N HIS A 474 2.87 -12.53 -28.68
CA HIS A 474 1.89 -11.48 -28.39
C HIS A 474 2.52 -10.31 -27.61
N ALA A 475 3.22 -10.59 -26.51
CA ALA A 475 3.90 -9.55 -25.73
C ALA A 475 4.94 -8.77 -26.55
N GLY A 476 5.65 -9.47 -27.45
CA GLY A 476 6.60 -8.83 -28.36
C GLY A 476 5.95 -7.93 -29.39
N ILE A 477 4.86 -8.38 -30.02
CA ILE A 477 4.11 -7.58 -31.01
C ILE A 477 3.48 -6.37 -30.32
N GLU A 478 2.93 -6.55 -29.12
CA GLU A 478 2.40 -5.45 -28.31
C GLU A 478 3.47 -4.39 -28.05
N ALA A 479 4.61 -4.79 -27.49
CA ALA A 479 5.71 -3.87 -27.19
C ALA A 479 6.24 -3.19 -28.45
N LEU A 480 6.33 -3.91 -29.57
CA LEU A 480 6.73 -3.35 -30.87
C LEU A 480 5.70 -2.36 -31.43
N SER A 481 4.40 -2.63 -31.26
CA SER A 481 3.34 -1.72 -31.71
C SER A 481 3.27 -0.43 -30.89
N ASN A 482 3.61 -0.50 -29.60
CA ASN A 482 3.73 0.67 -28.71
C ASN A 482 5.05 1.42 -28.88
N SER A 483 6.10 0.75 -29.36
CA SER A 483 7.42 1.35 -29.62
C SER A 483 7.94 0.93 -30.99
N PRO A 484 7.38 1.51 -32.07
CA PRO A 484 7.64 1.07 -33.46
C PRO A 484 9.11 1.18 -33.89
N ASP A 485 9.85 2.10 -33.28
CA ASP A 485 11.27 2.34 -33.56
C ASP A 485 12.21 1.34 -32.87
N ALA A 486 11.72 0.59 -31.88
CA ALA A 486 12.53 -0.35 -31.10
C ALA A 486 13.21 -1.39 -31.98
N ASP A 487 14.45 -1.75 -31.64
CA ASP A 487 15.17 -2.84 -32.31
C ASP A 487 14.52 -4.20 -31.97
N PRO A 488 13.96 -4.93 -32.96
CA PRO A 488 13.33 -6.23 -32.73
C PRO A 488 14.23 -7.25 -32.04
N ALA A 489 15.54 -7.21 -32.30
CA ALA A 489 16.48 -8.17 -31.72
C ALA A 489 16.76 -7.89 -30.23
N ALA A 490 16.89 -6.62 -29.86
CA ALA A 490 17.02 -6.19 -28.47
C ALA A 490 15.74 -6.51 -27.69
N LEU A 491 14.57 -6.14 -28.23
CA LEU A 491 13.27 -6.39 -27.60
C LEU A 491 13.02 -7.88 -27.35
N ALA A 492 13.34 -8.73 -28.32
CA ALA A 492 13.24 -10.18 -28.16
C ALA A 492 14.18 -10.73 -27.07
N ALA A 493 15.38 -10.15 -26.94
CA ALA A 493 16.33 -10.54 -25.90
C ALA A 493 15.79 -10.24 -24.49
N ASP A 494 15.23 -9.05 -24.31
CA ASP A 494 14.72 -8.57 -23.03
C ASP A 494 13.48 -9.36 -22.59
N LEU A 495 12.54 -9.61 -23.51
CA LEU A 495 11.33 -10.39 -23.23
C LEU A 495 11.65 -11.85 -22.85
N VAL A 496 12.57 -12.49 -23.58
CA VAL A 496 13.00 -13.86 -23.25
C VAL A 496 13.82 -13.91 -21.96
N ALA A 497 14.58 -12.86 -21.64
CA ALA A 497 15.29 -12.75 -20.36
C ALA A 497 14.31 -12.69 -19.19
N ALA A 498 13.27 -11.87 -19.30
CA ALA A 498 12.24 -11.67 -18.29
C ALA A 498 11.26 -12.85 -18.13
N ALA A 499 11.10 -13.68 -19.16
CA ALA A 499 10.14 -14.79 -19.12
C ALA A 499 10.60 -15.99 -18.26
N THR A 500 9.67 -16.50 -17.46
CA THR A 500 9.85 -17.75 -16.69
C THR A 500 9.61 -18.95 -17.60
N LEU A 501 10.68 -19.45 -18.23
CA LEU A 501 10.61 -20.62 -19.10
C LEU A 501 10.85 -21.93 -18.32
N PRO A 502 9.99 -22.95 -18.46
CA PRO A 502 10.12 -24.21 -17.75
C PRO A 502 11.30 -25.08 -18.24
N VAL A 503 11.83 -24.79 -19.43
CA VAL A 503 12.94 -25.51 -20.03
C VAL A 503 14.00 -24.51 -20.46
N ALA A 504 15.18 -24.56 -19.82
CA ALA A 504 16.26 -23.60 -20.06
C ALA A 504 16.73 -23.57 -21.53
N SER A 505 16.71 -24.71 -22.23
CA SER A 505 17.11 -24.82 -23.64
C SER A 505 16.17 -24.11 -24.61
N TYR A 506 15.01 -23.62 -24.16
CA TYR A 506 14.11 -22.82 -25.01
C TYR A 506 14.57 -21.37 -25.18
N ARG A 507 15.45 -20.85 -24.30
CA ARG A 507 15.87 -19.44 -24.34
C ARG A 507 16.49 -19.04 -25.68
N ASP A 508 17.51 -19.74 -26.15
CA ASP A 508 18.20 -19.36 -27.40
C ASP A 508 17.36 -19.55 -28.66
N PRO A 509 16.57 -20.63 -28.82
CA PRO A 509 15.60 -20.75 -29.91
C PRO A 509 14.53 -19.67 -29.87
N PHE A 510 13.91 -19.42 -28.70
CA PHE A 510 12.84 -18.41 -28.58
C PHE A 510 13.34 -17.01 -28.87
N LYS A 511 14.54 -16.65 -28.40
CA LYS A 511 15.15 -15.35 -28.71
C LYS A 511 15.30 -15.15 -30.22
N ARG A 512 15.78 -16.17 -30.95
CA ARG A 512 15.96 -16.12 -32.41
C ARG A 512 14.62 -16.09 -33.16
N GLU A 513 13.70 -16.97 -32.79
CA GLU A 513 12.37 -17.08 -33.41
C GLU A 513 11.54 -15.81 -33.18
N LEU A 514 11.58 -15.26 -31.97
CA LEU A 514 10.88 -14.02 -31.61
C LEU A 514 11.48 -12.82 -32.35
N ALA A 515 12.80 -12.67 -32.37
CA ALA A 515 13.44 -11.59 -33.13
C ALA A 515 13.07 -11.64 -34.63
N ALA A 516 13.04 -12.85 -35.22
CA ALA A 516 12.63 -13.03 -36.61
C ALA A 516 11.13 -12.68 -36.83
N LEU A 517 10.26 -13.08 -35.91
CA LEU A 517 8.83 -12.75 -35.95
C LEU A 517 8.60 -11.24 -35.84
N LEU A 518 9.25 -10.58 -34.89
CA LEU A 518 9.14 -9.13 -34.69
C LEU A 518 9.69 -8.34 -35.89
N CYS A 519 10.78 -8.81 -36.50
CA CYS A 519 11.31 -8.22 -37.73
C CYS A 519 10.32 -8.31 -38.90
N ARG A 520 9.68 -9.48 -39.11
CA ARG A 520 8.61 -9.64 -40.11
C ARG A 520 7.44 -8.71 -39.82
N CYS A 521 6.96 -8.72 -38.57
CA CYS A 521 5.86 -7.89 -38.11
C CYS A 521 6.11 -6.40 -38.37
N ARG A 522 7.32 -5.90 -38.11
CA ARG A 522 7.74 -4.50 -38.40
C ARG A 522 7.74 -4.14 -39.89
N GLN A 523 7.98 -5.11 -40.76
CA GLN A 523 8.01 -4.93 -42.21
C GLN A 523 6.65 -5.18 -42.89
N SER A 524 5.68 -5.67 -42.11
CA SER A 524 4.35 -6.00 -42.63
C SER A 524 3.58 -4.77 -43.10
N PRO A 525 2.59 -4.92 -44.01
CA PRO A 525 1.68 -3.84 -44.38
C PRO A 525 0.91 -3.25 -43.20
N LEU A 526 0.73 -4.04 -42.12
CA LEU A 526 0.04 -3.60 -40.92
C LEU A 526 0.89 -2.66 -40.06
N ALA A 527 2.22 -2.79 -40.11
CA ALA A 527 3.15 -1.98 -39.31
C ALA A 527 3.02 -0.47 -39.59
N VAL A 528 2.61 -0.09 -40.81
CA VAL A 528 2.34 1.31 -41.17
C VAL A 528 1.40 1.96 -40.15
N ARG A 529 0.43 1.21 -39.62
CA ARG A 529 -0.53 1.70 -38.62
C ARG A 529 0.16 2.06 -37.31
N TRP A 530 1.16 1.30 -36.88
CA TRP A 530 1.90 1.57 -35.65
C TRP A 530 2.69 2.88 -35.70
N PHE A 531 3.19 3.26 -36.88
CA PHE A 531 3.94 4.51 -37.07
C PHE A 531 3.04 5.73 -37.31
N THR A 532 1.83 5.54 -37.85
CA THR A 532 0.99 6.64 -38.35
C THR A 532 -0.18 6.99 -37.44
N ASN A 533 -0.57 6.07 -36.55
CA ASN A 533 -1.78 6.21 -35.76
C ASN A 533 -1.48 6.75 -34.36
N ALA A 534 -1.68 8.05 -34.16
CA ALA A 534 -1.52 8.69 -32.85
C ALA A 534 -2.63 8.31 -31.85
N GLU A 535 -3.77 7.80 -32.33
CA GLU A 535 -4.92 7.40 -31.52
C GLU A 535 -5.07 5.87 -31.53
N ALA A 536 -4.06 5.16 -31.03
CA ALA A 536 -4.04 3.71 -30.93
C ALA A 536 -3.94 3.23 -29.47
N ARG A 537 -4.48 2.03 -29.21
CA ARG A 537 -4.44 1.33 -27.92
C ARG A 537 -4.17 -0.15 -28.16
N THR A 538 -3.34 -0.76 -27.32
CA THR A 538 -3.06 -2.21 -27.33
C THR A 538 -3.69 -2.89 -26.11
N GLU A 539 -3.91 -4.20 -26.19
CA GLU A 539 -4.44 -5.02 -25.07
C GLU A 539 -5.71 -4.42 -24.43
N VAL A 540 -6.65 -3.98 -25.27
CA VAL A 540 -7.88 -3.33 -24.82
C VAL A 540 -8.80 -4.38 -24.21
N ARG A 541 -8.84 -4.42 -22.88
CA ARG A 541 -9.79 -5.24 -22.11
C ARG A 541 -11.19 -4.65 -22.22
N PHE A 542 -12.18 -5.51 -22.43
CA PHE A 542 -13.57 -5.11 -22.48
C PHE A 542 -14.48 -6.07 -21.71
N THR A 543 -15.61 -5.54 -21.26
CA THR A 543 -16.77 -6.30 -20.78
C THR A 543 -17.98 -5.84 -21.58
N LEU A 544 -18.55 -6.76 -22.37
CA LEU A 544 -19.76 -6.53 -23.16
C LEU A 544 -20.97 -7.01 -22.36
N LEU A 545 -21.90 -6.10 -22.11
CA LEU A 545 -23.17 -6.40 -21.47
C LEU A 545 -24.11 -7.06 -22.48
N LEU A 546 -24.49 -8.32 -22.25
CA LEU A 546 -25.55 -9.04 -22.97
C LEU A 546 -26.82 -9.14 -22.10
N ASP A 547 -27.92 -9.62 -22.68
CA ASP A 547 -29.24 -9.63 -22.00
C ASP A 547 -29.24 -10.55 -20.78
N ARG A 548 -28.54 -11.69 -20.86
CA ARG A 548 -28.49 -12.73 -19.81
C ARG A 548 -27.09 -13.05 -19.29
N GLY A 549 -26.06 -12.32 -19.70
CA GLY A 549 -24.69 -12.59 -19.28
C GLY A 549 -23.73 -11.43 -19.55
N LEU A 550 -22.50 -11.57 -19.08
CA LEU A 550 -21.39 -10.67 -19.38
C LEU A 550 -20.36 -11.41 -20.23
N VAL A 551 -19.85 -10.76 -21.29
CA VAL A 551 -18.78 -11.32 -22.12
C VAL A 551 -17.55 -10.47 -21.99
N HIS A 552 -16.46 -11.05 -21.47
CA HIS A 552 -15.19 -10.35 -21.35
C HIS A 552 -14.16 -10.86 -22.37
N GLY A 553 -13.23 -9.99 -22.75
CA GLY A 553 -12.17 -10.35 -23.68
C GLY A 553 -11.11 -9.27 -23.76
N VAL A 554 -10.10 -9.54 -24.58
CA VAL A 554 -8.99 -8.62 -24.85
C VAL A 554 -8.81 -8.50 -26.35
N VAL A 555 -8.77 -7.26 -26.84
CA VAL A 555 -8.48 -6.94 -28.23
C VAL A 555 -7.03 -6.49 -28.34
N ASP A 556 -6.24 -7.14 -29.16
CA ASP A 556 -4.78 -6.90 -29.22
C ASP A 556 -4.43 -5.46 -29.63
N TYR A 557 -5.16 -4.88 -30.58
CA TYR A 557 -4.94 -3.51 -31.05
C TYR A 557 -6.24 -2.87 -31.55
N ILE A 558 -6.47 -1.61 -31.16
CA ILE A 558 -7.52 -0.74 -31.68
C ILE A 558 -6.89 0.58 -32.10
N GLY A 559 -7.20 1.08 -33.29
CA GLY A 559 -6.69 2.37 -33.74
C GLY A 559 -7.63 3.06 -34.72
N ARG A 560 -7.45 4.38 -34.87
CA ARG A 560 -8.18 5.20 -35.82
C ARG A 560 -7.49 5.28 -37.19
N GLY A 561 -8.13 4.76 -38.23
CA GLY A 561 -7.62 4.79 -39.61
C GLY A 561 -7.53 6.21 -40.18
N ALA A 562 -6.82 6.37 -41.29
CA ALA A 562 -6.67 7.66 -41.97
C ALA A 562 -8.00 8.22 -42.53
N ASP A 563 -9.00 7.35 -42.74
CA ASP A 563 -10.38 7.73 -43.11
C ASP A 563 -11.24 8.11 -41.90
N GLY A 564 -10.66 8.14 -40.70
CA GLY A 564 -11.30 8.56 -39.46
C GLY A 564 -12.11 7.47 -38.75
N LEU A 565 -12.24 6.28 -39.34
CA LEU A 565 -12.93 5.13 -38.76
C LEU A 565 -12.02 4.38 -37.78
N TRP A 566 -12.60 3.89 -36.70
CA TRP A 566 -11.93 3.01 -35.76
C TRP A 566 -11.95 1.57 -36.28
N GLU A 567 -10.81 0.90 -36.15
CA GLU A 567 -10.63 -0.49 -36.56
C GLU A 567 -9.85 -1.27 -35.50
N LEU A 568 -10.09 -2.57 -35.43
CA LEU A 568 -9.38 -3.48 -34.55
C LEU A 568 -8.49 -4.46 -35.34
N VAL A 569 -7.42 -4.90 -34.70
CA VAL A 569 -6.51 -5.94 -35.19
C VAL A 569 -6.35 -7.00 -34.10
N ASP A 570 -6.40 -8.25 -34.52
CA ASP A 570 -6.17 -9.43 -33.68
C ASP A 570 -5.08 -10.29 -34.35
N TYR A 571 -4.04 -10.61 -33.58
CA TYR A 571 -2.83 -11.29 -34.03
C TYR A 571 -2.98 -12.80 -33.81
N LYS A 572 -2.65 -13.61 -34.84
CA LYS A 572 -2.71 -15.08 -34.74
C LYS A 572 -1.34 -15.70 -35.00
N THR A 573 -0.79 -16.29 -33.94
CA THR A 573 0.48 -17.03 -33.95
C THR A 573 0.19 -18.53 -34.10
N GLY A 574 0.54 -19.15 -35.22
CA GLY A 574 0.36 -20.59 -35.45
C GLY A 574 0.04 -20.98 -36.90
N HIS A 575 0.43 -22.19 -37.28
CA HIS A 575 0.23 -22.74 -38.62
C HIS A 575 -1.20 -23.27 -38.79
N ARG A 576 -2.04 -22.56 -39.55
CA ARG A 576 -3.22 -23.15 -40.22
C ARG A 576 -3.03 -23.07 -41.73
N ALA A 577 -3.34 -24.17 -42.40
CA ALA A 577 -2.96 -24.40 -43.80
C ALA A 577 -3.74 -23.57 -44.83
N HIS A 578 -4.89 -22.98 -44.47
CA HIS A 578 -5.69 -22.14 -45.36
C HIS A 578 -6.26 -20.89 -44.64
N PRO A 579 -5.88 -19.67 -45.07
CA PRO A 579 -6.33 -18.41 -44.48
C PRO A 579 -7.86 -18.21 -44.53
N ASP A 580 -8.51 -18.66 -45.60
CA ASP A 580 -9.95 -18.42 -45.80
C ASP A 580 -10.82 -19.31 -44.90
N GLU A 581 -10.38 -20.54 -44.61
CA GLU A 581 -11.00 -21.42 -43.61
C GLU A 581 -10.76 -20.89 -42.18
N ALA A 582 -9.62 -20.23 -41.95
CA ALA A 582 -9.30 -19.65 -40.65
C ALA A 582 -10.20 -18.45 -40.31
N VAL A 583 -10.58 -17.61 -41.30
CA VAL A 583 -11.51 -16.49 -41.07
C VAL A 583 -12.87 -16.99 -40.57
N GLN A 584 -13.37 -18.11 -41.09
CA GLN A 584 -14.62 -18.71 -40.61
C GLN A 584 -14.51 -19.17 -39.16
N HIS A 585 -13.37 -19.77 -38.79
CA HIS A 585 -13.12 -20.21 -37.42
C HIS A 585 -13.09 -19.06 -36.41
N TYR A 586 -12.55 -17.91 -36.79
CA TYR A 586 -12.47 -16.72 -35.93
C TYR A 586 -13.66 -15.77 -36.09
N ARG A 587 -14.67 -16.13 -36.91
CA ARG A 587 -15.79 -15.24 -37.22
C ARG A 587 -16.54 -14.77 -35.97
N LEU A 588 -16.89 -15.68 -35.08
CA LEU A 588 -17.61 -15.34 -33.84
C LEU A 588 -16.76 -14.47 -32.91
N GLN A 589 -15.45 -14.73 -32.82
CA GLN A 589 -14.53 -13.88 -32.06
C GLN A 589 -14.51 -12.45 -32.61
N LEU A 590 -14.39 -12.30 -33.93
CA LEU A 590 -14.41 -10.99 -34.58
C LEU A 590 -15.75 -10.27 -34.41
N GLU A 591 -16.86 -11.00 -34.41
CA GLU A 591 -18.20 -10.45 -34.15
C GLU A 591 -18.31 -9.87 -32.73
N ILE A 592 -17.82 -10.59 -31.71
CA ILE A 592 -17.74 -10.11 -30.32
C ILE A 592 -16.88 -8.84 -30.24
N TYR A 593 -15.71 -8.86 -30.89
CA TYR A 593 -14.78 -7.71 -30.86
C TYR A 593 -15.34 -6.49 -31.60
N ALA A 594 -16.03 -6.70 -32.73
CA ALA A 594 -16.68 -5.64 -33.47
C ALA A 594 -17.88 -5.04 -32.71
N LEU A 595 -18.61 -5.84 -31.92
CA LEU A 595 -19.63 -5.35 -30.98
C LEU A 595 -19.03 -4.48 -29.87
N CYS A 596 -17.87 -4.86 -29.34
CA CYS A 596 -17.13 -4.01 -28.41
C CYS A 596 -16.73 -2.69 -29.08
N LEU A 597 -16.21 -2.74 -30.31
CA LEU A 597 -15.84 -1.55 -31.07
C LEU A 597 -17.04 -0.63 -31.34
N GLN A 598 -18.23 -1.20 -31.60
CA GLN A 598 -19.49 -0.45 -31.71
C GLN A 598 -19.91 0.19 -30.40
N ALA A 599 -19.77 -0.50 -29.27
CA ALA A 599 -20.08 0.07 -27.97
C ALA A 599 -19.16 1.25 -27.61
N LEU A 600 -17.87 1.15 -27.95
CA LEU A 600 -16.90 2.22 -27.72
C LEU A 600 -17.08 3.40 -28.69
N TYR A 601 -17.39 3.12 -29.96
CA TYR A 601 -17.44 4.10 -31.04
C TYR A 601 -18.68 3.91 -31.93
N PRO A 602 -19.89 4.28 -31.44
CA PRO A 602 -21.19 3.88 -32.02
C PRO A 602 -21.56 4.58 -33.35
N ASN A 603 -20.93 5.70 -33.68
CA ASN A 603 -21.30 6.55 -34.82
C ASN A 603 -20.54 6.21 -36.10
N GLN A 604 -20.33 4.93 -36.39
CA GLN A 604 -19.64 4.46 -37.59
C GLN A 604 -20.60 3.73 -38.53
N GLY A 605 -20.51 4.03 -39.83
CA GLY A 605 -21.27 3.33 -40.87
C GLY A 605 -20.74 1.92 -41.17
N GLU A 606 -19.49 1.64 -40.79
CA GLU A 606 -18.78 0.38 -41.01
C GLU A 606 -17.82 0.14 -39.84
N TYR A 607 -17.77 -1.10 -39.35
CA TYR A 607 -16.84 -1.56 -38.32
C TYR A 607 -15.86 -2.57 -38.94
N ARG A 608 -14.57 -2.35 -38.73
CA ARG A 608 -13.49 -3.11 -39.38
C ARG A 608 -12.71 -3.94 -38.36
N ALA A 609 -12.61 -5.23 -38.64
CA ALA A 609 -11.84 -6.18 -37.85
C ALA A 609 -10.81 -6.89 -38.72
N THR A 610 -9.55 -6.81 -38.33
CA THR A 610 -8.43 -7.34 -39.11
C THR A 610 -7.79 -8.51 -38.37
N LEU A 611 -7.66 -9.66 -39.03
CA LEU A 611 -6.82 -10.76 -38.57
C LEU A 611 -5.45 -10.65 -39.23
N TYR A 612 -4.38 -10.72 -38.43
CA TYR A 612 -3.02 -10.80 -38.94
C TYR A 612 -2.37 -12.12 -38.54
N PHE A 613 -2.08 -12.95 -39.55
CA PHE A 613 -1.41 -14.24 -39.39
C PHE A 613 0.10 -14.04 -39.45
N THR A 614 0.73 -14.00 -38.28
CA THR A 614 2.15 -13.58 -38.12
C THR A 614 3.15 -14.53 -38.79
N ASP A 615 2.76 -15.79 -38.98
CA ASP A 615 3.58 -16.82 -39.64
C ASP A 615 3.52 -16.72 -41.17
N LEU A 616 2.38 -16.29 -41.71
CA LEU A 616 2.14 -16.17 -43.15
C LEU A 616 2.37 -14.75 -43.69
N ASP A 617 2.57 -13.78 -42.79
CA ASP A 617 2.57 -12.34 -43.08
C ASP A 617 1.34 -11.90 -43.87
N GLU A 618 0.18 -12.44 -43.49
CA GLU A 618 -1.06 -12.29 -44.23
C GLU A 618 -2.13 -11.57 -43.41
N VAL A 619 -2.74 -10.56 -44.04
CA VAL A 619 -3.77 -9.70 -43.44
C VAL A 619 -5.13 -10.07 -44.04
N ARG A 620 -6.14 -10.26 -43.18
CA ARG A 620 -7.53 -10.49 -43.58
C ARG A 620 -8.44 -9.48 -42.91
N LEU A 621 -9.03 -8.60 -43.71
CA LEU A 621 -9.99 -7.60 -43.26
C LEU A 621 -11.42 -8.15 -43.37
N VAL A 622 -12.17 -8.03 -42.28
CA VAL A 622 -13.59 -8.34 -42.19
C VAL A 622 -14.34 -7.05 -41.85
N ARG A 623 -15.42 -6.80 -42.57
CA ARG A 623 -16.27 -5.62 -42.41
C ARG A 623 -17.63 -6.01 -41.85
N PHE A 624 -18.15 -5.18 -40.96
CA PHE A 624 -19.47 -5.33 -40.37
C PHE A 624 -20.25 -4.02 -40.49
N THR A 625 -21.49 -4.11 -40.96
CA THR A 625 -22.45 -3.01 -40.87
C THR A 625 -23.13 -3.00 -39.50
N PRO A 626 -23.76 -1.88 -39.07
CA PRO A 626 -24.57 -1.86 -37.86
C PRO A 626 -25.66 -2.94 -37.83
N ALA A 627 -26.20 -3.31 -39.00
CA ALA A 627 -27.18 -4.39 -39.12
C ALA A 627 -26.57 -5.78 -38.89
N ASP A 628 -25.36 -6.03 -39.41
CA ASP A 628 -24.63 -7.28 -39.16
C ASP A 628 -24.32 -7.45 -37.67
N LEU A 629 -23.96 -6.36 -36.98
CA LEU A 629 -23.67 -6.38 -35.55
C LEU A 629 -24.94 -6.57 -34.70
N ALA A 630 -26.06 -5.95 -35.08
CA ALA A 630 -27.34 -6.23 -34.42
C ALA A 630 -27.72 -7.72 -34.51
N ALA A 631 -27.55 -8.33 -35.69
CA ALA A 631 -27.78 -9.77 -35.87
C ALA A 631 -26.77 -10.65 -35.13
N ALA A 632 -25.51 -10.22 -35.04
CA ALA A 632 -24.48 -10.89 -34.24
C ALA A 632 -24.79 -10.85 -32.74
N ARG A 633 -25.30 -9.72 -32.24
CA ARG A 633 -25.72 -9.58 -30.85
C ARG A 633 -26.85 -10.53 -30.49
N THR A 634 -27.91 -10.61 -31.30
CA THR A 634 -28.99 -11.57 -31.09
C THR A 634 -28.47 -13.02 -31.04
N ARG A 635 -27.56 -13.39 -31.96
CA ARG A 635 -26.93 -14.72 -31.93
C ARG A 635 -26.13 -14.98 -30.66
N LEU A 636 -25.43 -13.97 -30.13
CA LEU A 636 -24.68 -14.10 -28.88
C LEU A 636 -25.60 -14.22 -27.67
N ASP A 637 -26.70 -13.47 -27.62
CA ASP A 637 -27.72 -13.57 -26.57
C ASP A 637 -28.36 -14.98 -26.57
N ASP A 638 -28.67 -15.53 -27.75
CA ASP A 638 -29.16 -16.91 -27.89
C ASP A 638 -28.13 -17.94 -27.40
N LEU A 639 -26.85 -17.73 -27.74
CA LEU A 639 -25.76 -18.64 -27.39
C LEU A 639 -25.50 -18.64 -25.87
N VAL A 640 -25.49 -17.46 -25.25
CA VAL A 640 -25.44 -17.33 -23.78
C VAL A 640 -26.66 -17.97 -23.14
N THR A 641 -27.84 -17.82 -23.73
CA THR A 641 -29.07 -18.46 -23.21
C THR A 641 -29.03 -19.99 -23.29
N GLN A 642 -28.28 -20.58 -24.22
CA GLN A 642 -28.08 -22.04 -24.28
C GLN A 642 -27.03 -22.54 -23.28
N LEU A 643 -26.13 -21.65 -22.84
CA LEU A 643 -25.01 -21.96 -21.96
C LEU A 643 -25.42 -21.91 -20.48
N ILE A 644 -26.42 -21.08 -20.17
CA ILE A 644 -27.16 -21.01 -18.89
C ILE A 644 -28.22 -22.11 -18.84
#